data_AF-A0A2I0PMZ4-F1
#
_entry.id   AF-A0A2I0PMZ4-F1
#
_cell.length_a   1.000
_cell.length_b   1.000
_cell.length_c   1.000
_cell.angle_alpha   90.00
_cell.angle_beta   90.00
_cell.angle_gamma   90.00
#
_symmetry.space_group_name_H-M   'P 1'
#
loop_
_entity.id
_entity.type
_entity.pdbx_description
1 polymer ?
#
loop_
_entity_poly.entity_id
_entity_poly.type
_entity_poly.pdbx_seq_one_letter_code
_entity_poly.pdbx_strand_id
1 'polypeptide(L)'
;MKPTTIKSIIVFLIILVLFLAPVSAAQLEVGPSQTYSTIQGAIDASTDSDIINVHQATYAEDVVVNKKLTIQSNAGDNVTLMPANTGFKVIKNGTDDASGTTIKGFTIINSPSGTGINVSVNNCIIKNNHITGGTTGIDILGNDTLVENNSISGVLNSSIQVGYSSIINNSSTIISTDNCKIQNNQINGGLNGIAAVSDHITIKGNNISKAQEHGIFLFGCYPTITDNRIIDMMGSGPKTGISLASINLTGTTGIIITRNNISNINSSNDTAQALDTFIMSTNSSLDSILVSKNIISEIYGMGKMTLVSVVALALNGSISTIKLMENTITQVANTGVNSTSTGLSLVAMGFDKNNNTTTSSNLTISKNNISDINSSGANSTIKGISFVQLCGGDSSIFENNIFNFKSDKMAVGISFAGVDYTNLQSISSINKNNISNLTSNNISSGIQSVNLGNTYLQNNIISQVTSPRTKYILVQSPLNGNATLTGNNLEGTGIGEGMAVNGNHTIINYNRIVNFQHYIQNINSSEAGTISQGNALPSDSEIREYLLSHYGTNLTEEDVTAIIDAYHKVIDAQDNIPSNTSALFNWYGINSDPGTNKFLKGNGSLDYSPWLVLNITAQPSHIQLGQNSSITAQVYQDSEGFDHSSNAIMFFSGPQVTFTTNLGNVGSKSITLPWTNGQASAVLRADEGEGLATLTASDYQTVQTLVRIGDVPLPDDGNSTGKTTANAASTITMQNTGMPINYLLLALVLVIGGCLLPKRK
;
A
#
# COMPACT_ATOMS: atom_id res chain seq x y z
N MET A 1 30.10 -52.68 -35.54
CA MET A 1 31.36 -52.97 -34.81
C MET A 1 31.53 -54.47 -34.69
N LYS A 2 32.75 -55.01 -34.87
CA LYS A 2 33.04 -56.44 -34.70
C LYS A 2 32.88 -56.81 -33.21
N PRO A 3 32.40 -58.02 -32.85
CA PRO A 3 32.20 -58.44 -31.45
C PRO A 3 33.48 -58.42 -30.59
N THR A 4 34.67 -58.36 -31.20
CA THR A 4 35.95 -58.16 -30.51
C THR A 4 36.17 -56.72 -30.02
N THR A 5 35.62 -55.71 -30.71
CA THR A 5 35.76 -54.29 -30.33
C THR A 5 34.88 -53.93 -29.12
N ILE A 6 33.73 -54.61 -28.98
CA ILE A 6 32.81 -54.41 -27.85
C ILE A 6 33.38 -55.00 -26.55
N LYS A 7 34.05 -56.16 -26.61
CA LYS A 7 34.75 -56.75 -25.46
C LYS A 7 35.90 -55.88 -24.96
N SER A 8 36.68 -55.27 -25.85
CA SER A 8 37.77 -54.36 -25.47
C SER A 8 37.25 -53.07 -24.81
N ILE A 9 36.11 -52.53 -25.27
CA ILE A 9 35.49 -51.35 -24.66
C ILE A 9 34.91 -51.67 -23.28
N ILE A 10 34.25 -52.81 -23.11
CA ILE A 10 33.70 -53.24 -21.81
C ILE A 10 34.81 -53.51 -20.80
N VAL A 11 35.91 -54.16 -21.21
CA VAL A 11 37.07 -54.39 -20.33
C VAL A 11 37.74 -53.06 -19.95
N PHE A 12 37.87 -52.11 -20.88
CA PHE A 12 38.40 -50.78 -20.58
C PHE A 12 37.48 -49.98 -19.64
N LEU A 13 36.15 -50.07 -19.80
CA LEU A 13 35.17 -49.42 -18.93
C LEU A 13 35.17 -50.04 -17.51
N ILE A 14 35.30 -51.35 -17.40
CA ILE A 14 35.40 -52.07 -16.11
C ILE A 14 36.71 -51.73 -15.40
N ILE A 15 37.82 -51.62 -16.13
CA ILE A 15 39.11 -51.18 -15.57
C ILE A 15 39.02 -49.71 -15.10
N LEU A 16 38.35 -48.83 -15.84
CA LEU A 16 38.13 -47.43 -15.45
C LEU A 16 37.28 -47.31 -14.16
N VAL A 17 36.27 -48.17 -14.00
CA VAL A 17 35.43 -48.21 -12.79
C VAL A 17 36.16 -48.84 -11.60
N LEU A 18 37.11 -49.76 -11.83
CA LEU A 18 37.94 -50.37 -10.78
C LEU A 18 39.03 -49.43 -10.22
N PHE A 19 39.31 -48.29 -10.87
CA PHE A 19 40.23 -47.25 -10.38
C PHE A 19 39.54 -46.06 -9.72
N LEU A 20 38.22 -46.03 -9.63
CA LEU A 20 37.47 -45.04 -8.86
C LEU A 20 37.40 -45.47 -7.39
N ALA A 21 38.52 -45.40 -6.67
CA ALA A 21 38.46 -45.45 -5.22
C ALA A 21 37.61 -44.27 -4.72
N PRO A 22 36.70 -44.46 -3.74
CA PRO A 22 36.03 -43.34 -3.10
C PRO A 22 37.11 -42.50 -2.41
N VAL A 23 37.45 -41.35 -2.99
CA VAL A 23 38.25 -40.35 -2.30
C VAL A 23 37.34 -39.76 -1.22
N SER A 24 37.40 -40.36 -0.03
CA SER A 24 36.84 -39.74 1.16
C SER A 24 37.70 -38.52 1.49
N ALA A 25 37.07 -37.39 1.80
CA ALA A 25 37.74 -36.25 2.39
C ALA A 25 38.56 -36.70 3.61
N ALA A 26 39.83 -36.31 3.68
CA ALA A 26 40.62 -36.54 4.87
C ALA A 26 40.11 -35.65 6.02
N GLN A 27 40.21 -36.14 7.25
CA GLN A 27 39.88 -35.37 8.44
C GLN A 27 41.19 -34.98 9.15
N LEU A 28 41.40 -33.69 9.32
CA LEU A 28 42.55 -33.12 10.00
C LEU A 28 42.10 -32.53 11.33
N GLU A 29 42.72 -32.97 12.41
CA GLU A 29 42.38 -32.57 13.77
C GLU A 29 43.34 -31.49 14.28
N VAL A 30 42.79 -30.38 14.78
CA VAL A 30 43.53 -29.23 15.28
C VAL A 30 43.28 -29.04 16.78
N GLY A 31 44.34 -28.87 17.58
CA GLY A 31 44.24 -28.48 18.99
C GLY A 31 45.44 -28.88 19.85
N PRO A 32 45.43 -28.53 21.17
CA PRO A 32 46.56 -28.71 22.09
C PRO A 32 47.08 -30.15 22.29
N SER A 33 46.43 -31.15 21.70
CA SER A 33 46.84 -32.56 21.73
C SER A 33 46.53 -33.30 20.43
N GLN A 34 46.40 -32.55 19.32
CA GLN A 34 46.14 -33.10 17.99
C GLN A 34 47.38 -32.99 17.11
N THR A 35 47.31 -33.59 15.92
CA THR A 35 48.39 -33.56 14.92
C THR A 35 48.82 -32.14 14.57
N TYR A 36 47.87 -31.21 14.49
CA TYR A 36 48.12 -29.81 14.17
C TYR A 36 47.81 -28.93 15.39
N SER A 37 48.74 -28.05 15.76
CA SER A 37 48.56 -27.12 16.89
C SER A 37 47.90 -25.79 16.47
N THR A 38 47.82 -25.49 15.18
CA THR A 38 47.25 -24.27 14.60
C THR A 38 46.28 -24.61 13.48
N ILE A 39 45.27 -23.77 13.23
CA ILE A 39 44.33 -23.97 12.12
C ILE A 39 45.07 -23.79 10.79
N GLN A 40 45.96 -22.80 10.70
CA GLN A 40 46.76 -22.59 9.49
C GLN A 40 47.62 -23.81 9.15
N GLY A 41 48.23 -24.47 10.15
CA GLY A 41 49.07 -25.65 9.91
C GLY A 41 48.29 -26.83 9.31
N ALA A 42 47.03 -27.02 9.70
CA ALA A 42 46.16 -28.01 9.08
C ALA A 42 45.75 -27.62 7.65
N ILE A 43 45.45 -26.33 7.40
CA ILE A 43 45.14 -25.84 6.05
C ILE A 43 46.33 -26.07 5.11
N ASP A 44 47.55 -25.76 5.55
CA ASP A 44 48.76 -25.92 4.76
C ASP A 44 48.97 -27.39 4.34
N ALA A 45 48.65 -28.34 5.24
CA ALA A 45 48.76 -29.78 4.99
C ALA A 45 47.56 -30.40 4.25
N SER A 46 46.41 -29.73 4.20
CA SER A 46 45.19 -30.24 3.58
C SER A 46 45.24 -30.27 2.04
N THR A 47 44.30 -30.99 1.46
CA THR A 47 43.95 -30.98 0.03
C THR A 47 42.48 -30.60 -0.17
N ASP A 48 42.09 -30.29 -1.41
CA ASP A 48 40.71 -29.90 -1.70
C ASP A 48 39.70 -30.95 -1.23
N SER A 49 38.60 -30.45 -0.68
CA SER A 49 37.49 -31.16 -0.06
C SER A 49 37.76 -31.77 1.33
N ASP A 50 38.96 -31.62 1.89
CA ASP A 50 39.26 -32.09 3.25
C ASP A 50 38.44 -31.34 4.32
N ILE A 51 38.30 -31.99 5.47
CA ILE A 51 37.60 -31.48 6.65
C ILE A 51 38.63 -31.17 7.73
N ILE A 52 38.61 -29.94 8.24
CA ILE A 52 39.41 -29.52 9.39
C ILE A 52 38.49 -29.42 10.60
N ASN A 53 38.70 -30.31 11.56
CA ASN A 53 38.01 -30.34 12.85
C ASN A 53 38.87 -29.62 13.88
N VAL A 54 38.38 -28.49 14.38
CA VAL A 54 39.10 -27.68 15.35
C VAL A 54 38.55 -27.94 16.74
N HIS A 55 39.40 -28.40 17.64
CA HIS A 55 39.04 -28.68 19.02
C HIS A 55 39.11 -27.44 19.91
N GLN A 56 38.42 -27.51 21.04
CA GLN A 56 38.33 -26.46 22.04
C GLN A 56 39.72 -25.91 22.43
N ALA A 57 39.98 -24.67 22.03
CA ALA A 57 41.09 -23.84 22.48
C ALA A 57 40.87 -22.39 22.02
N THR A 58 41.81 -21.52 22.41
CA THR A 58 41.94 -20.18 21.86
C THR A 58 43.10 -20.16 20.87
N TYR A 59 42.83 -19.76 19.64
CA TYR A 59 43.81 -19.64 18.56
C TYR A 59 44.04 -18.16 18.26
N ALA A 60 45.29 -17.70 18.36
CA ALA A 60 45.68 -16.33 18.06
C ALA A 60 46.40 -16.29 16.70
N GLU A 61 45.61 -16.28 15.63
CA GLU A 61 46.10 -16.37 14.25
C GLU A 61 45.18 -15.60 13.30
N ASP A 62 45.75 -15.12 12.19
CA ASP A 62 45.00 -14.64 11.02
C ASP A 62 44.99 -15.78 9.99
N VAL A 63 43.84 -16.43 9.76
CA VAL A 63 43.77 -17.66 8.97
C VAL A 63 43.55 -17.34 7.49
N VAL A 64 44.43 -17.86 6.62
CA VAL A 64 44.30 -17.76 5.16
C VAL A 64 43.86 -19.09 4.58
N VAL A 65 42.70 -19.10 3.93
CA VAL A 65 42.12 -20.27 3.27
C VAL A 65 42.24 -20.09 1.75
N ASN A 66 43.06 -20.91 1.12
CA ASN A 66 43.30 -20.89 -0.34
C ASN A 66 42.86 -22.19 -1.04
N LYS A 67 42.32 -23.18 -0.32
CA LYS A 67 41.84 -24.47 -0.82
C LYS A 67 40.35 -24.64 -0.53
N LYS A 68 39.64 -25.46 -1.29
CA LYS A 68 38.21 -25.73 -1.05
C LYS A 68 38.07 -26.66 0.16
N LEU A 69 37.73 -26.13 1.34
CA LEU A 69 37.73 -26.92 2.59
C LEU A 69 36.41 -26.85 3.35
N THR A 70 36.18 -27.81 4.24
CA THR A 70 35.22 -27.66 5.34
C THR A 70 35.98 -27.43 6.64
N ILE A 71 35.91 -26.21 7.17
CA ILE A 71 36.57 -25.82 8.41
C ILE A 71 35.48 -25.67 9.48
N GLN A 72 35.57 -26.46 10.55
CA GLN A 72 34.51 -26.53 11.56
C GLN A 72 35.07 -26.63 12.97
N SER A 73 34.36 -26.02 13.94
CA SER A 73 34.52 -26.45 15.33
C SER A 73 34.05 -27.90 15.47
N ASN A 74 34.80 -28.68 16.24
CA ASN A 74 34.41 -30.03 16.58
C ASN A 74 33.12 -30.03 17.42
N ALA A 75 32.28 -31.05 17.24
CA ALA A 75 30.94 -31.06 17.83
C ALA A 75 31.00 -31.01 19.36
N GLY A 76 30.36 -30.00 19.95
CA GLY A 76 30.36 -29.77 21.40
C GLY A 76 31.50 -28.90 21.92
N ASP A 77 32.49 -28.60 21.09
CA ASP A 77 33.63 -27.77 21.46
C ASP A 77 33.33 -26.28 21.25
N ASN A 78 33.83 -25.43 22.15
CA ASN A 78 33.83 -23.97 21.98
C ASN A 78 35.21 -23.51 21.50
N VAL A 79 35.33 -23.21 20.22
CA VAL A 79 36.58 -22.75 19.61
C VAL A 79 36.57 -21.22 19.51
N THR A 80 37.59 -20.59 20.10
CA THR A 80 37.76 -19.14 20.03
C THR A 80 38.92 -18.79 19.10
N LEU A 81 38.67 -17.95 18.11
CA LEU A 81 39.67 -17.34 17.23
C LEU A 81 39.84 -15.86 17.60
N MET A 82 41.07 -15.45 17.84
CA MET A 82 41.46 -14.07 18.20
C MET A 82 42.42 -13.51 17.14
N PRO A 83 41.91 -13.06 15.99
CA PRO A 83 42.76 -12.53 14.93
C PRO A 83 43.35 -11.17 15.29
N ALA A 84 44.53 -10.88 14.75
CA ALA A 84 45.10 -9.53 14.81
C ALA A 84 44.44 -8.61 13.78
N ASN A 85 44.10 -9.15 12.60
CA ASN A 85 43.54 -8.41 11.48
C ASN A 85 42.29 -9.08 10.90
N THR A 86 42.35 -10.37 10.54
CA THR A 86 41.22 -11.05 9.90
C THR A 86 41.12 -12.48 10.39
N GLY A 87 39.96 -12.87 10.92
CA GLY A 87 39.73 -14.24 11.42
C GLY A 87 39.96 -15.27 10.34
N PHE A 88 39.10 -15.27 9.32
CA PHE A 88 39.28 -16.10 8.13
C PHE A 88 39.31 -15.25 6.87
N LYS A 89 40.34 -15.43 6.04
CA LYS A 89 40.49 -14.82 4.73
C LYS A 89 40.43 -15.90 3.66
N VAL A 90 39.27 -16.07 3.03
CA VAL A 90 38.99 -17.09 2.01
C VAL A 90 39.25 -16.50 0.63
N ILE A 91 40.29 -16.97 -0.05
CA ILE A 91 40.83 -16.32 -1.25
C ILE A 91 41.19 -17.33 -2.34
N LYS A 92 41.39 -16.77 -3.54
CA LYS A 92 42.17 -17.40 -4.58
C LYS A 92 43.62 -16.93 -4.47
N ASN A 93 44.58 -17.85 -4.50
CA ASN A 93 46.01 -17.54 -4.50
C ASN A 93 46.73 -18.35 -5.57
N GLY A 94 47.04 -17.71 -6.71
CA GLY A 94 47.62 -18.40 -7.86
C GLY A 94 46.67 -19.46 -8.44
N THR A 95 47.10 -20.72 -8.44
CA THR A 95 46.29 -21.86 -8.89
C THR A 95 45.35 -22.40 -7.81
N ASP A 96 45.57 -22.05 -6.55
CA ASP A 96 44.75 -22.51 -5.42
C ASP A 96 43.49 -21.63 -5.32
N ASP A 97 42.32 -22.27 -5.28
CA ASP A 97 41.02 -21.60 -5.28
C ASP A 97 40.14 -22.12 -4.14
N ALA A 98 39.86 -21.27 -3.15
CA ALA A 98 39.03 -21.64 -2.01
C ALA A 98 37.51 -21.60 -2.29
N SER A 99 37.08 -21.42 -3.55
CA SER A 99 35.66 -21.45 -3.91
C SER A 99 34.98 -22.73 -3.43
N GLY A 100 33.80 -22.61 -2.82
CA GLY A 100 33.09 -23.75 -2.23
C GLY A 100 33.42 -24.06 -0.77
N THR A 101 34.27 -23.24 -0.12
CA THR A 101 34.66 -23.45 1.28
C THR A 101 33.49 -23.24 2.24
N THR A 102 33.44 -24.07 3.29
CA THR A 102 32.52 -23.90 4.43
C THR A 102 33.29 -23.53 5.69
N ILE A 103 32.86 -22.47 6.39
CA ILE A 103 33.36 -22.09 7.73
C ILE A 103 32.20 -22.13 8.71
N LYS A 104 32.30 -22.93 9.77
CA LYS A 104 31.21 -23.05 10.75
C LYS A 104 31.61 -23.28 12.20
N GLY A 105 30.82 -22.71 13.10
CA GLY A 105 30.85 -23.04 14.54
C GLY A 105 31.91 -22.33 15.36
N PHE A 106 32.54 -21.28 14.85
CA PHE A 106 33.60 -20.54 15.55
C PHE A 106 33.06 -19.37 16.35
N THR A 107 33.67 -19.10 17.51
CA THR A 107 33.62 -17.81 18.19
C THR A 107 34.81 -16.96 17.72
N ILE A 108 34.57 -15.82 17.10
CA ILE A 108 35.60 -14.92 16.58
C ILE A 108 35.54 -13.59 17.34
N ILE A 109 36.63 -13.25 18.03
CA ILE A 109 36.76 -12.01 18.81
C ILE A 109 37.77 -11.12 18.10
N ASN A 110 37.28 -10.15 17.34
CA ASN A 110 38.12 -9.31 16.50
C ASN A 110 38.84 -8.22 17.28
N SER A 111 40.01 -7.82 16.78
CA SER A 111 40.62 -6.54 17.11
C SER A 111 39.72 -5.38 16.65
N PRO A 112 39.79 -4.17 17.25
CA PRO A 112 38.91 -3.05 16.91
C PRO A 112 38.89 -2.67 15.41
N SER A 113 40.01 -2.84 14.71
CA SER A 113 40.13 -2.56 13.28
C SER A 113 39.93 -3.80 12.39
N GLY A 114 39.70 -4.97 12.98
CA GLY A 114 39.70 -6.26 12.29
C GLY A 114 38.40 -6.58 11.54
N THR A 115 38.47 -7.64 10.74
CA THR A 115 37.32 -8.26 10.05
C THR A 115 37.15 -9.69 10.53
N GLY A 116 35.92 -10.13 10.83
CA GLY A 116 35.69 -11.51 11.28
C GLY A 116 36.00 -12.54 10.19
N ILE A 117 35.24 -12.49 9.10
CA ILE A 117 35.40 -13.40 7.96
C ILE A 117 35.35 -12.59 6.67
N ASN A 118 36.38 -12.70 5.84
CA ASN A 118 36.44 -12.12 4.50
C ASN A 118 36.43 -13.23 3.44
N VAL A 119 35.49 -13.18 2.50
CA VAL A 119 35.30 -14.18 1.44
C VAL A 119 35.44 -13.50 0.08
N SER A 120 36.55 -13.77 -0.61
CA SER A 120 36.86 -13.20 -1.93
C SER A 120 36.65 -14.17 -3.11
N VAL A 121 35.94 -15.29 -2.86
CA VAL A 121 35.73 -16.38 -3.81
C VAL A 121 34.28 -16.87 -3.76
N ASN A 122 33.85 -17.63 -4.77
CA ASN A 122 32.42 -17.93 -4.98
C ASN A 122 31.96 -19.17 -4.19
N ASN A 123 30.64 -19.36 -4.11
CA ASN A 123 29.99 -20.58 -3.63
C ASN A 123 30.33 -20.97 -2.18
N CYS A 124 30.69 -20.01 -1.34
CA CYS A 124 31.07 -20.31 0.04
C CYS A 124 29.86 -20.42 0.98
N ILE A 125 30.05 -21.09 2.12
CA ILE A 125 29.04 -21.22 3.17
C ILE A 125 29.62 -20.78 4.51
N ILE A 126 29.08 -19.69 5.06
CA ILE A 126 29.48 -19.15 6.37
C ILE A 126 28.31 -19.32 7.32
N LYS A 127 28.42 -20.23 8.30
CA LYS A 127 27.27 -20.53 9.17
C LYS A 127 27.57 -20.82 10.62
N ASN A 128 26.62 -20.52 11.50
CA ASN A 128 26.69 -20.82 12.94
C ASN A 128 27.94 -20.24 13.62
N ASN A 129 28.46 -19.11 13.16
CA ASN A 129 29.59 -18.44 13.82
C ASN A 129 29.08 -17.33 14.74
N HIS A 130 29.80 -17.09 15.83
CA HIS A 130 29.58 -15.97 16.73
C HIS A 130 30.73 -14.97 16.59
N ILE A 131 30.45 -13.76 16.10
CA ILE A 131 31.46 -12.75 15.79
C ILE A 131 31.21 -11.52 16.65
N THR A 132 32.26 -11.08 17.36
CA THR A 132 32.19 -9.90 18.24
C THR A 132 33.33 -8.94 17.97
N GLY A 133 33.02 -7.65 17.90
CA GLY A 133 34.01 -6.59 17.70
C GLY A 133 34.47 -6.46 16.25
N GLY A 134 35.35 -5.48 16.01
CA GLY A 134 35.93 -5.18 14.71
C GLY A 134 35.18 -4.14 13.90
N THR A 135 35.73 -3.82 12.73
CA THR A 135 35.10 -2.88 11.79
C THR A 135 33.94 -3.56 11.06
N THR A 136 34.17 -4.79 10.58
CA THR A 136 33.21 -5.57 9.80
C THR A 136 33.11 -6.99 10.33
N GLY A 137 31.88 -7.51 10.47
CA GLY A 137 31.66 -8.89 10.93
C GLY A 137 32.01 -9.92 9.86
N ILE A 138 31.19 -9.96 8.81
CA ILE A 138 31.39 -10.82 7.63
C ILE A 138 31.42 -9.94 6.38
N ASP A 139 32.40 -10.16 5.53
CA ASP A 139 32.64 -9.40 4.31
C ASP A 139 32.72 -10.35 3.10
N ILE A 140 31.83 -10.17 2.12
CA ILE A 140 31.65 -11.09 0.99
C ILE A 140 31.89 -10.34 -0.31
N LEU A 141 32.83 -10.79 -1.13
CA LEU A 141 33.13 -10.27 -2.47
C LEU A 141 32.90 -11.31 -3.57
N GLY A 142 32.60 -12.56 -3.20
CA GLY A 142 32.27 -13.63 -4.13
C GLY A 142 30.77 -13.82 -4.32
N ASN A 143 30.40 -14.41 -5.45
CA ASN A 143 29.02 -14.74 -5.82
C ASN A 143 28.54 -16.02 -5.13
N ASP A 144 27.23 -16.27 -5.19
CA ASP A 144 26.59 -17.53 -4.78
C ASP A 144 26.91 -17.93 -3.33
N THR A 145 27.21 -16.97 -2.46
CA THR A 145 27.65 -17.23 -1.10
C THR A 145 26.45 -17.23 -0.12
N LEU A 146 26.41 -18.23 0.75
CA LEU A 146 25.39 -18.38 1.79
C LEU A 146 25.98 -17.95 3.15
N VAL A 147 25.34 -16.96 3.79
CA VAL A 147 25.62 -16.53 5.16
C VAL A 147 24.41 -16.83 6.02
N GLU A 148 24.50 -17.85 6.88
CA GLU A 148 23.33 -18.40 7.57
C GLU A 148 23.55 -18.58 9.09
N ASN A 149 22.55 -18.21 9.91
CA ASN A 149 22.54 -18.51 11.35
C ASN A 149 23.77 -18.01 12.12
N ASN A 150 24.41 -16.92 11.67
CA ASN A 150 25.51 -16.30 12.40
C ASN A 150 24.96 -15.29 13.42
N SER A 151 25.70 -15.10 14.51
CA SER A 151 25.44 -14.08 15.52
C SER A 151 26.55 -13.04 15.47
N ILE A 152 26.22 -11.78 15.20
CA ILE A 152 27.20 -10.71 14.99
C ILE A 152 26.85 -9.54 15.89
N SER A 153 27.84 -9.04 16.64
CA SER A 153 27.62 -7.91 17.54
C SER A 153 28.88 -7.07 17.78
N GLY A 154 28.68 -5.83 18.23
CA GLY A 154 29.79 -4.95 18.64
C GLY A 154 30.72 -4.51 17.49
N VAL A 155 30.28 -4.64 16.25
CA VAL A 155 31.02 -4.13 15.08
C VAL A 155 30.81 -2.63 14.92
N LEU A 156 31.79 -1.94 14.34
CA LEU A 156 31.75 -0.48 14.16
C LEU A 156 31.05 -0.03 12.87
N ASN A 157 31.26 -0.73 11.75
CA ASN A 157 30.71 -0.35 10.44
C ASN A 157 29.56 -1.28 10.01
N SER A 158 29.84 -2.36 9.28
CA SER A 158 28.78 -3.26 8.79
C SER A 158 28.85 -4.62 9.47
N SER A 159 27.73 -5.14 9.97
CA SER A 159 27.72 -6.50 10.53
C SER A 159 27.90 -7.54 9.43
N ILE A 160 27.19 -7.39 8.32
CA ILE A 160 27.43 -8.15 7.09
C ILE A 160 27.58 -7.17 5.93
N GLN A 161 28.69 -7.26 5.21
CA GLN A 161 28.95 -6.53 3.99
C GLN A 161 29.03 -7.51 2.80
N VAL A 162 28.37 -7.16 1.69
CA VAL A 162 28.37 -7.96 0.46
C VAL A 162 28.66 -7.06 -0.74
N GLY A 163 29.83 -7.16 -1.36
CA GLY A 163 30.27 -6.25 -2.41
C GLY A 163 30.68 -4.88 -1.86
N TYR A 164 31.38 -4.12 -2.71
CA TYR A 164 31.99 -2.83 -2.37
C TYR A 164 31.52 -1.72 -3.31
N SER A 165 31.45 -0.50 -2.78
CA SER A 165 31.26 0.71 -3.59
C SER A 165 31.65 1.95 -2.81
N SER A 166 31.78 3.08 -3.51
CA SER A 166 31.96 4.39 -2.88
C SER A 166 30.82 4.76 -1.93
N ILE A 167 29.64 4.16 -2.11
CA ILE A 167 28.43 4.48 -1.35
C ILE A 167 28.38 3.71 -0.02
N ILE A 168 28.89 2.47 0.01
CA ILE A 168 28.82 1.61 1.21
C ILE A 168 30.05 1.79 2.11
N ASN A 169 31.24 1.83 1.52
CA ASN A 169 32.49 1.84 2.28
C ASN A 169 33.50 2.87 1.77
N ASN A 170 33.05 3.89 1.02
CA ASN A 170 33.91 4.89 0.40
C ASN A 170 35.05 4.28 -0.46
N SER A 171 34.81 3.08 -1.00
CA SER A 171 35.75 2.41 -1.89
C SER A 171 35.78 3.07 -3.27
N SER A 172 36.97 3.31 -3.82
CA SER A 172 37.14 3.73 -5.22
C SER A 172 36.83 2.61 -6.22
N THR A 173 36.80 1.36 -5.76
CA THR A 173 36.49 0.17 -6.54
C THR A 173 35.05 -0.28 -6.28
N ILE A 174 34.31 -0.56 -7.34
CA ILE A 174 32.97 -1.15 -7.27
C ILE A 174 33.10 -2.66 -7.50
N ILE A 175 32.62 -3.45 -6.54
CA ILE A 175 32.52 -4.91 -6.64
C ILE A 175 31.05 -5.24 -6.42
N SER A 176 30.36 -5.63 -7.49
CA SER A 176 29.00 -6.19 -7.42
C SER A 176 29.09 -7.70 -7.34
N THR A 177 28.33 -8.31 -6.42
CA THR A 177 28.19 -9.76 -6.33
C THR A 177 26.84 -10.21 -6.88
N ASP A 178 26.64 -11.49 -7.13
CA ASP A 178 25.37 -12.03 -7.62
C ASP A 178 24.90 -13.22 -6.79
N ASN A 179 23.58 -13.34 -6.64
CA ASN A 179 22.88 -14.49 -6.07
C ASN A 179 23.34 -14.89 -4.65
N CYS A 180 23.82 -13.94 -3.86
CA CYS A 180 24.16 -14.14 -2.46
C CYS A 180 22.91 -14.34 -1.59
N LYS A 181 23.03 -15.10 -0.51
CA LYS A 181 21.92 -15.43 0.40
C LYS A 181 22.31 -15.15 1.83
N ILE A 182 21.64 -14.17 2.46
CA ILE A 182 21.88 -13.76 3.84
C ILE A 182 20.65 -14.13 4.66
N GLN A 183 20.75 -15.20 5.47
CA GLN A 183 19.57 -15.85 6.05
C GLN A 183 19.69 -16.11 7.55
N ASN A 184 18.62 -15.82 8.29
CA ASN A 184 18.46 -16.22 9.70
C ASN A 184 19.59 -15.74 10.63
N ASN A 185 20.29 -14.66 10.30
CA ASN A 185 21.37 -14.13 11.13
C ASN A 185 20.80 -13.25 12.25
N GLN A 186 21.47 -13.25 13.40
CA GLN A 186 21.19 -12.38 14.54
C GLN A 186 22.22 -11.25 14.57
N ILE A 187 21.78 -10.02 14.34
CA ILE A 187 22.64 -8.85 14.23
C ILE A 187 22.27 -7.84 15.32
N ASN A 188 23.28 -7.39 16.06
CA ASN A 188 23.13 -6.41 17.13
C ASN A 188 24.22 -5.34 17.02
N GLY A 189 23.87 -4.21 16.40
CA GLY A 189 24.78 -3.09 16.17
C GLY A 189 25.35 -3.01 14.76
N GLY A 190 26.41 -2.21 14.63
CA GLY A 190 26.94 -1.71 13.37
C GLY A 190 26.31 -0.37 12.97
N LEU A 191 27.04 0.41 12.18
CA LEU A 191 26.47 1.49 11.38
C LEU A 191 25.33 0.95 10.50
N ASN A 192 25.62 -0.13 9.79
CA ASN A 192 24.67 -0.90 8.99
C ASN A 192 24.54 -2.32 9.54
N GLY A 193 23.30 -2.82 9.61
CA GLY A 193 23.07 -4.24 9.88
C GLY A 193 23.59 -5.10 8.73
N ILE A 194 22.99 -4.95 7.54
CA ILE A 194 23.44 -5.58 6.31
C ILE A 194 23.64 -4.49 5.26
N ALA A 195 24.82 -4.41 4.66
CA ALA A 195 25.13 -3.52 3.54
C ALA A 195 25.54 -4.32 2.31
N ALA A 196 24.97 -4.03 1.14
CA ALA A 196 25.23 -4.84 -0.04
C ALA A 196 25.24 -4.07 -1.37
N VAL A 197 26.19 -4.42 -2.25
CA VAL A 197 26.14 -4.24 -3.71
C VAL A 197 26.00 -5.63 -4.33
N SER A 198 24.77 -6.04 -4.61
CA SER A 198 24.51 -7.39 -5.12
C SER A 198 23.23 -7.50 -5.93
N ASP A 199 23.36 -8.12 -7.10
CA ASP A 199 22.24 -8.54 -7.92
C ASP A 199 21.67 -9.88 -7.41
N HIS A 200 20.36 -10.07 -7.56
CA HIS A 200 19.60 -11.27 -7.16
C HIS A 200 19.81 -11.73 -5.70
N ILE A 201 20.23 -10.81 -4.82
CA ILE A 201 20.45 -11.13 -3.40
C ILE A 201 19.15 -11.48 -2.71
N THR A 202 19.20 -12.51 -1.86
CA THR A 202 18.11 -12.88 -0.96
C THR A 202 18.49 -12.57 0.49
N ILE A 203 17.77 -11.65 1.13
CA ILE A 203 17.91 -11.33 2.55
C ILE A 203 16.66 -11.81 3.27
N LYS A 204 16.77 -12.90 4.04
CA LYS A 204 15.60 -13.59 4.59
C LYS A 204 15.72 -13.96 6.06
N GLY A 205 14.68 -13.69 6.86
CA GLY A 205 14.60 -14.22 8.22
C GLY A 205 15.62 -13.65 9.22
N ASN A 206 16.34 -12.58 8.86
CA ASN A 206 17.35 -12.00 9.74
C ASN A 206 16.68 -11.16 10.85
N ASN A 207 17.26 -11.19 12.04
CA ASN A 207 16.87 -10.36 13.18
C ASN A 207 17.95 -9.30 13.41
N ILE A 208 17.68 -8.08 12.97
CA ILE A 208 18.61 -6.94 13.00
C ILE A 208 18.13 -5.97 14.08
N SER A 209 19.02 -5.62 15.00
CA SER A 209 18.73 -4.71 16.09
C SER A 209 19.84 -3.69 16.29
N LYS A 210 19.49 -2.49 16.76
CA LYS A 210 20.44 -1.45 17.19
C LYS A 210 21.45 -1.01 16.12
N ALA A 211 21.13 -1.19 14.83
CA ALA A 211 21.89 -0.57 13.77
C ALA A 211 21.81 0.96 13.88
N GLN A 212 22.92 1.65 13.64
CA GLN A 212 22.99 3.08 13.88
C GLN A 212 22.40 3.91 12.76
N GLU A 213 22.44 3.48 11.49
CA GLU A 213 21.88 4.26 10.36
C GLU A 213 20.91 3.42 9.54
N HIS A 214 21.35 2.26 9.04
CA HIS A 214 20.51 1.39 8.21
C HIS A 214 20.39 -0.03 8.78
N GLY A 215 19.16 -0.55 8.84
CA GLY A 215 18.97 -1.98 9.10
C GLY A 215 19.51 -2.82 7.94
N ILE A 216 19.02 -2.51 6.74
CA ILE A 216 19.48 -3.05 5.46
C ILE A 216 19.75 -1.88 4.51
N PHE A 217 20.94 -1.83 3.91
CA PHE A 217 21.31 -0.88 2.88
C PHE A 217 21.80 -1.61 1.63
N LEU A 218 21.13 -1.42 0.49
CA LEU A 218 21.33 -2.28 -0.67
C LEU A 218 21.36 -1.50 -1.99
N PHE A 219 22.27 -1.88 -2.87
CA PHE A 219 22.33 -1.49 -4.26
C PHE A 219 22.38 -2.75 -5.14
N GLY A 220 21.51 -2.87 -6.15
CA GLY A 220 21.53 -4.01 -7.08
C GLY A 220 20.18 -4.39 -7.65
N CYS A 221 20.16 -5.34 -8.57
CA CYS A 221 18.98 -5.73 -9.35
C CYS A 221 18.24 -6.90 -8.70
N TYR A 222 16.92 -6.92 -8.80
CA TYR A 222 16.08 -8.04 -8.34
C TYR A 222 16.31 -8.55 -6.91
N PRO A 223 16.48 -7.68 -5.90
CA PRO A 223 16.63 -8.15 -4.53
C PRO A 223 15.31 -8.72 -3.99
N THR A 224 15.43 -9.76 -3.16
CA THR A 224 14.34 -10.34 -2.38
C THR A 224 14.62 -10.16 -0.90
N ILE A 225 13.85 -9.28 -0.24
CA ILE A 225 13.97 -8.97 1.19
C ILE A 225 12.69 -9.42 1.89
N THR A 226 12.76 -10.51 2.65
CA THR A 226 11.55 -11.13 3.20
C THR A 226 11.68 -11.72 4.59
N ASP A 227 10.61 -11.65 5.38
CA ASP A 227 10.56 -12.28 6.71
C ASP A 227 11.62 -11.74 7.70
N ASN A 228 12.20 -10.56 7.46
CA ASN A 228 13.20 -9.97 8.37
C ASN A 228 12.54 -9.17 9.48
N ARG A 229 13.19 -9.11 10.64
CA ARG A 229 12.82 -8.25 11.77
C ARG A 229 13.92 -7.21 11.97
N ILE A 230 13.57 -5.93 11.88
CA ILE A 230 14.49 -4.79 11.99
C ILE A 230 13.96 -3.86 13.08
N ILE A 231 14.69 -3.76 14.20
CA ILE A 231 14.17 -3.13 15.41
C ILE A 231 15.20 -2.32 16.20
N ASP A 232 14.70 -1.50 17.13
CA ASP A 232 15.48 -0.80 18.16
C ASP A 232 16.61 0.09 17.59
N MET A 233 16.34 0.73 16.44
CA MET A 233 17.27 1.67 15.82
C MET A 233 17.03 3.05 16.43
N MET A 234 17.84 3.41 17.43
CA MET A 234 17.62 4.60 18.27
C MET A 234 18.84 5.53 18.27
N GLY A 235 18.62 6.84 18.31
CA GLY A 235 19.66 7.84 18.54
C GLY A 235 19.54 9.05 17.63
N SER A 236 20.63 9.82 17.50
CA SER A 236 20.71 10.98 16.60
C SER A 236 21.01 10.58 15.16
N GLY A 237 20.72 11.46 14.21
CA GLY A 237 20.97 11.26 12.77
C GLY A 237 19.89 10.42 12.10
N PRO A 238 19.94 10.28 10.77
CA PRO A 238 18.92 9.58 10.02
C PRO A 238 18.86 8.10 10.43
N LYS A 239 17.66 7.53 10.36
CA LYS A 239 17.42 6.10 10.61
C LYS A 239 16.55 5.54 9.51
N THR A 240 17.00 4.49 8.83
CA THR A 240 16.21 3.82 7.81
C THR A 240 16.20 2.30 8.02
N GLY A 241 15.03 1.69 8.15
CA GLY A 241 14.93 0.24 8.27
C GLY A 241 15.54 -0.48 7.07
N ILE A 242 15.02 -0.21 5.87
CA ILE A 242 15.51 -0.73 4.60
C ILE A 242 15.69 0.45 3.63
N SER A 243 16.91 0.67 3.14
CA SER A 243 17.20 1.58 2.03
C SER A 243 17.72 0.77 0.85
N LEU A 244 17.09 0.93 -0.31
CA LEU A 244 17.37 0.13 -1.49
C LEU A 244 17.36 0.96 -2.77
N ALA A 245 18.43 0.85 -3.54
CA ALA A 245 18.47 1.31 -4.93
C ALA A 245 18.59 0.10 -5.87
N SER A 246 17.57 -0.12 -6.71
CA SER A 246 17.57 -1.17 -7.72
C SER A 246 17.65 -0.59 -9.11
N ILE A 247 18.87 -0.52 -9.66
CA ILE A 247 19.17 0.19 -10.90
C ILE A 247 19.80 -0.76 -11.90
N ASN A 248 19.15 -0.97 -13.05
CA ASN A 248 19.72 -1.72 -14.17
C ASN A 248 19.71 -0.88 -15.46
N LEU A 249 20.88 -0.47 -15.92
CA LEU A 249 21.03 0.37 -17.12
C LEU A 249 21.11 -0.44 -18.42
N THR A 250 21.20 -1.76 -18.34
CA THR A 250 21.39 -2.64 -19.52
C THR A 250 20.33 -3.72 -19.64
N GLY A 251 19.42 -3.82 -18.68
CA GLY A 251 18.39 -4.84 -18.61
C GLY A 251 17.25 -4.44 -17.68
N THR A 252 16.41 -5.42 -17.37
CA THR A 252 15.24 -5.25 -16.51
C THR A 252 15.65 -5.26 -15.03
N THR A 253 14.79 -4.69 -14.19
CA THR A 253 14.94 -4.81 -12.73
C THR A 253 13.58 -4.78 -12.03
N GLY A 254 13.59 -5.15 -10.75
CA GLY A 254 12.43 -5.35 -9.90
C GLY A 254 12.81 -5.45 -8.44
N ILE A 255 11.81 -5.50 -7.55
CA ILE A 255 12.05 -5.67 -6.11
C ILE A 255 10.95 -6.52 -5.46
N ILE A 256 11.32 -7.39 -4.53
CA ILE A 256 10.36 -8.11 -3.68
C ILE A 256 10.67 -7.80 -2.23
N ILE A 257 9.79 -7.04 -1.57
CA ILE A 257 9.92 -6.68 -0.15
C ILE A 257 8.65 -7.11 0.56
N THR A 258 8.70 -8.27 1.23
CA THR A 258 7.49 -8.86 1.80
C THR A 258 7.64 -9.43 3.20
N ARG A 259 6.61 -9.26 4.04
CA ARG A 259 6.55 -9.85 5.39
C ARG A 259 7.71 -9.41 6.32
N ASN A 260 8.27 -8.22 6.12
CA ASN A 260 9.24 -7.68 7.05
C ASN A 260 8.52 -6.96 8.20
N ASN A 261 9.07 -7.07 9.41
CA ASN A 261 8.64 -6.33 10.59
C ASN A 261 9.69 -5.26 10.92
N ILE A 262 9.33 -4.00 10.77
CA ILE A 262 10.21 -2.85 10.95
C ILE A 262 9.59 -1.97 12.04
N SER A 263 10.17 -1.98 13.25
CA SER A 263 9.55 -1.30 14.38
C SER A 263 10.53 -0.67 15.35
N ASN A 264 10.04 0.27 16.17
CA ASN A 264 10.84 0.99 17.17
C ASN A 264 12.08 1.65 16.54
N ILE A 265 11.85 2.44 15.49
CA ILE A 265 12.88 3.26 14.84
C ILE A 265 12.69 4.70 15.30
N ASN A 266 13.69 5.24 15.99
CA ASN A 266 13.60 6.54 16.64
C ASN A 266 14.84 7.39 16.32
N SER A 267 14.64 8.45 15.54
CA SER A 267 15.62 9.52 15.39
C SER A 267 15.25 10.70 16.29
N SER A 268 16.18 11.11 17.16
CA SER A 268 15.94 12.19 18.12
C SER A 268 16.03 13.59 17.53
N ASN A 269 16.61 13.73 16.34
CA ASN A 269 16.89 15.04 15.72
C ASN A 269 16.82 15.04 14.18
N ASP A 270 16.47 13.93 13.55
CA ASP A 270 16.45 13.77 12.09
C ASP A 270 15.28 12.87 11.65
N THR A 271 15.27 12.47 10.38
CA THR A 271 14.25 11.62 9.77
C THR A 271 14.38 10.17 10.22
N ALA A 272 13.23 9.53 10.41
CA ALA A 272 13.10 8.09 10.57
C ALA A 272 12.19 7.54 9.47
N GLN A 273 12.65 6.52 8.76
CA GLN A 273 11.94 5.90 7.63
C GLN A 273 12.00 4.37 7.77
N ALA A 274 10.95 3.68 7.34
CA ALA A 274 10.95 2.22 7.40
C ALA A 274 11.50 1.61 6.11
N LEU A 275 11.00 2.06 4.96
CA LEU A 275 11.40 1.60 3.64
C LEU A 275 11.59 2.80 2.69
N ASP A 276 12.80 2.94 2.16
CA ASP A 276 13.12 3.89 1.10
C ASP A 276 13.65 3.16 -0.13
N THR A 277 12.93 3.23 -1.25
CA THR A 277 13.30 2.51 -2.47
C THR A 277 13.33 3.41 -3.70
N PHE A 278 14.37 3.22 -4.50
CA PHE A 278 14.50 3.80 -5.83
C PHE A 278 14.78 2.67 -6.84
N ILE A 279 13.90 2.51 -7.82
CA ILE A 279 13.98 1.48 -8.84
C ILE A 279 14.08 2.15 -10.20
N MET A 280 15.06 1.76 -11.02
CA MET A 280 15.28 2.35 -12.32
C MET A 280 15.76 1.35 -13.35
N SER A 281 15.20 1.43 -14.56
CA SER A 281 15.73 0.75 -15.75
C SER A 281 15.90 1.72 -16.92
N THR A 282 16.84 1.41 -17.83
CA THR A 282 16.97 2.13 -19.10
C THR A 282 16.88 1.17 -20.29
N ASN A 283 16.09 1.52 -21.31
CA ASN A 283 15.86 0.72 -22.52
C ASN A 283 15.31 -0.69 -22.22
N SER A 284 14.67 -0.86 -21.06
CA SER A 284 14.18 -2.15 -20.55
C SER A 284 13.04 -1.91 -19.56
N SER A 285 12.21 -2.92 -19.34
CA SER A 285 11.05 -2.82 -18.46
C SER A 285 11.41 -2.91 -16.99
N LEU A 286 10.64 -2.20 -16.16
CA LEU A 286 10.50 -2.51 -14.73
C LEU A 286 9.53 -3.67 -14.56
N ASP A 287 9.98 -4.72 -13.91
CA ASP A 287 9.20 -5.94 -13.66
C ASP A 287 9.15 -6.24 -12.16
N SER A 288 8.02 -6.78 -11.71
CA SER A 288 7.94 -7.44 -10.40
C SER A 288 8.32 -6.53 -9.23
N ILE A 289 7.69 -5.34 -9.16
CA ILE A 289 7.79 -4.46 -7.99
C ILE A 289 6.66 -4.81 -7.03
N LEU A 290 6.99 -5.52 -5.95
CA LEU A 290 6.06 -5.97 -4.93
C LEU A 290 6.52 -5.54 -3.53
N VAL A 291 5.75 -4.67 -2.89
CA VAL A 291 5.91 -4.31 -1.48
C VAL A 291 4.64 -4.73 -0.76
N SER A 292 4.69 -5.85 -0.03
CA SER A 292 3.47 -6.40 0.57
C SER A 292 3.63 -7.06 1.93
N LYS A 293 2.57 -6.99 2.74
CA LYS A 293 2.50 -7.64 4.06
C LYS A 293 3.59 -7.20 5.03
N ASN A 294 4.20 -6.03 4.83
CA ASN A 294 5.17 -5.50 5.78
C ASN A 294 4.41 -4.85 6.94
N ILE A 295 4.95 -5.00 8.15
CA ILE A 295 4.43 -4.41 9.38
C ILE A 295 5.42 -3.32 9.80
N ILE A 296 4.92 -2.09 9.89
CA ILE A 296 5.70 -0.91 10.23
C ILE A 296 5.01 -0.24 11.41
N SER A 297 5.72 -0.12 12.53
CA SER A 297 5.15 0.47 13.73
C SER A 297 6.16 1.20 14.59
N GLU A 298 5.70 2.12 15.43
CA GLU A 298 6.56 2.80 16.42
C GLU A 298 7.74 3.52 15.74
N ILE A 299 7.42 4.36 14.75
CA ILE A 299 8.40 5.16 14.01
C ILE A 299 8.33 6.60 14.47
N TYR A 300 9.46 7.12 14.96
CA TYR A 300 9.56 8.45 15.55
C TYR A 300 10.70 9.23 14.90
N GLY A 301 10.41 10.44 14.43
CA GLY A 301 11.43 11.28 13.82
C GLY A 301 11.02 12.74 13.69
N MET A 302 11.78 13.48 12.91
CA MET A 302 11.58 14.89 12.62
C MET A 302 11.69 15.16 11.11
N GLY A 303 11.14 16.28 10.66
CA GLY A 303 11.28 16.74 9.27
C GLY A 303 10.39 15.95 8.30
N LYS A 304 10.95 15.49 7.18
CA LYS A 304 10.22 14.76 6.13
C LYS A 304 10.33 13.25 6.37
N MET A 305 9.23 12.65 6.78
CA MET A 305 9.10 11.21 6.99
C MET A 305 8.21 10.61 5.90
N THR A 306 8.75 9.69 5.10
CA THR A 306 7.97 8.80 4.24
C THR A 306 8.23 7.39 4.72
N LEU A 307 7.23 6.75 5.35
CA LEU A 307 7.47 5.48 6.02
C LEU A 307 7.72 4.36 5.01
N VAL A 308 6.93 4.34 3.93
CA VAL A 308 7.15 3.49 2.76
C VAL A 308 7.25 4.35 1.52
N SER A 309 8.43 4.43 0.92
CA SER A 309 8.70 5.15 -0.33
C SER A 309 9.05 4.17 -1.44
N VAL A 310 8.27 4.19 -2.52
CA VAL A 310 8.56 3.47 -3.76
C VAL A 310 8.62 4.45 -4.92
N VAL A 311 9.83 4.70 -5.41
CA VAL A 311 10.08 5.51 -6.61
C VAL A 311 10.51 4.58 -7.74
N ALA A 312 9.74 4.52 -8.81
CA ALA A 312 9.98 3.67 -9.97
C ALA A 312 10.13 4.54 -11.22
N LEU A 313 11.25 4.42 -11.92
CA LEU A 313 11.58 5.18 -13.13
C LEU A 313 11.96 4.25 -14.29
N ALA A 314 11.10 4.17 -15.31
CA ALA A 314 11.43 3.50 -16.56
C ALA A 314 11.84 4.52 -17.63
N LEU A 315 13.11 4.52 -18.04
CA LEU A 315 13.59 5.36 -19.15
C LEU A 315 13.65 4.55 -20.45
N ASN A 316 12.95 4.99 -21.50
CA ASN A 316 12.78 4.28 -22.77
C ASN A 316 12.34 2.81 -22.57
N GLY A 317 11.51 2.56 -21.56
CA GLY A 317 11.10 1.23 -21.12
C GLY A 317 9.58 1.13 -20.95
N SER A 318 9.14 0.20 -20.12
CA SER A 318 7.74 0.09 -19.68
C SER A 318 7.69 -0.31 -18.21
N ILE A 319 6.54 -0.12 -17.56
CA ILE A 319 6.30 -0.57 -16.19
C ILE A 319 5.27 -1.69 -16.25
N SER A 320 5.67 -2.93 -16.02
CA SER A 320 4.72 -4.04 -16.09
C SER A 320 3.76 -4.03 -14.90
N THR A 321 4.27 -4.15 -13.66
CA THR A 321 3.45 -4.20 -12.45
C THR A 321 4.13 -3.52 -11.27
N ILE A 322 3.36 -2.70 -10.55
CA ILE A 322 3.72 -2.17 -9.24
C ILE A 322 2.58 -2.46 -8.28
N LYS A 323 2.89 -3.15 -7.18
CA LYS A 323 1.92 -3.59 -6.18
C LYS A 323 2.39 -3.23 -4.78
N LEU A 324 1.69 -2.28 -4.15
CA LEU A 324 1.86 -1.91 -2.75
C LEU A 324 0.61 -2.35 -1.98
N MET A 325 0.66 -3.53 -1.34
CA MET A 325 -0.55 -4.15 -0.81
C MET A 325 -0.42 -4.84 0.54
N GLU A 326 -1.50 -4.84 1.32
CA GLU A 326 -1.58 -5.56 2.60
C GLU A 326 -0.52 -5.12 3.63
N ASN A 327 0.07 -3.93 3.48
CA ASN A 327 1.01 -3.40 4.47
C ASN A 327 0.25 -2.79 5.64
N THR A 328 0.81 -2.92 6.85
CA THR A 328 0.29 -2.26 8.06
C THR A 328 1.28 -1.20 8.51
N ILE A 329 0.81 0.02 8.72
CA ILE A 329 1.58 1.18 9.15
C ILE A 329 0.83 1.82 10.31
N THR A 330 1.43 1.88 11.50
CA THR A 330 0.74 2.40 12.69
C THR A 330 1.70 3.04 13.69
N GLN A 331 1.19 3.84 14.64
CA GLN A 331 1.95 4.42 15.75
C GLN A 331 3.18 5.22 15.27
N VAL A 332 2.93 6.30 14.53
CA VAL A 332 3.98 7.15 13.97
C VAL A 332 3.88 8.54 14.56
N ALA A 333 5.01 9.09 15.02
CA ALA A 333 5.05 10.48 15.46
C ALA A 333 6.16 11.30 14.78
N ASN A 334 5.82 12.51 14.36
CA ASN A 334 6.75 13.47 13.79
C ASN A 334 6.62 14.84 14.50
N THR A 335 7.70 15.32 15.11
CA THR A 335 7.63 16.48 16.01
C THR A 335 8.24 17.76 15.43
N GLY A 336 8.80 17.73 14.21
CA GLY A 336 9.48 18.88 13.60
C GLY A 336 8.53 19.99 13.10
N VAL A 337 8.98 21.25 13.11
CA VAL A 337 8.29 22.36 12.42
C VAL A 337 8.37 22.15 10.91
N ASN A 338 7.31 22.49 10.17
CA ASN A 338 7.16 22.20 8.74
C ASN A 338 7.34 20.71 8.39
N SER A 339 7.09 19.82 9.37
CA SER A 339 7.24 18.39 9.16
C SER A 339 6.20 17.84 8.18
N THR A 340 6.58 16.78 7.49
CA THR A 340 5.65 16.06 6.61
C THR A 340 5.74 14.58 6.95
N SER A 341 4.58 13.93 7.08
CA SER A 341 4.50 12.49 7.29
C SER A 341 3.66 11.86 6.20
N THR A 342 4.25 10.95 5.44
CA THR A 342 3.55 10.14 4.45
C THR A 342 3.59 8.69 4.89
N GLY A 343 2.43 8.06 5.02
CA GLY A 343 2.34 6.64 5.34
C GLY A 343 2.96 5.80 4.22
N LEU A 344 2.36 5.87 3.03
CA LEU A 344 2.77 5.12 1.86
C LEU A 344 2.84 6.02 0.64
N SER A 345 3.98 6.02 -0.04
CA SER A 345 4.26 6.83 -1.22
C SER A 345 4.62 5.94 -2.41
N LEU A 346 3.95 6.16 -3.54
CA LEU A 346 4.31 5.60 -4.83
C LEU A 346 4.54 6.74 -5.83
N VAL A 347 5.70 6.73 -6.48
CA VAL A 347 6.00 7.61 -7.61
C VAL A 347 6.36 6.72 -8.80
N ALA A 348 5.48 6.60 -9.78
CA ALA A 348 5.69 5.81 -10.98
C ALA A 348 5.92 6.73 -12.18
N MET A 349 7.11 6.70 -12.75
CA MET A 349 7.55 7.61 -13.81
C MET A 349 8.02 6.85 -15.04
N GLY A 350 7.68 7.39 -16.20
CA GLY A 350 8.06 6.82 -17.47
C GLY A 350 8.37 7.91 -18.49
N PHE A 351 9.60 7.93 -19.00
CA PHE A 351 10.03 8.90 -20.01
C PHE A 351 10.65 8.17 -21.20
N ASP A 352 10.20 8.51 -22.40
CA ASP A 352 10.74 7.96 -23.65
C ASP A 352 11.21 9.12 -24.54
N LYS A 353 12.50 9.08 -24.90
CA LYS A 353 13.18 10.13 -25.68
C LYS A 353 12.55 10.43 -27.03
N ASN A 354 11.77 9.50 -27.58
CA ASN A 354 11.24 9.63 -28.94
C ASN A 354 9.78 10.11 -28.97
N ASN A 355 8.94 9.77 -27.99
CA ASN A 355 7.51 10.15 -27.98
C ASN A 355 6.85 10.12 -26.57
N ASN A 356 7.61 10.07 -25.47
CA ASN A 356 7.10 9.95 -24.10
C ASN A 356 6.14 8.76 -23.84
N THR A 357 6.21 7.69 -24.65
CA THR A 357 5.23 6.58 -24.69
C THR A 357 5.34 5.52 -23.58
N THR A 358 6.02 5.80 -22.47
CA THR A 358 6.19 4.77 -21.42
C THR A 358 4.83 4.40 -20.83
N THR A 359 4.41 3.17 -21.05
CA THR A 359 3.15 2.63 -20.53
C THR A 359 3.37 1.81 -19.27
N SER A 360 2.36 1.83 -18.41
CA SER A 360 2.23 0.96 -17.25
C SER A 360 1.03 0.02 -17.44
N SER A 361 1.16 -1.25 -17.04
CA SER A 361 0.04 -2.21 -17.17
C SER A 361 -0.79 -2.33 -15.90
N ASN A 362 -0.18 -2.27 -14.71
CA ASN A 362 -0.90 -2.33 -13.44
C ASN A 362 -0.16 -1.54 -12.35
N LEU A 363 -0.70 -0.38 -11.98
CA LEU A 363 -0.23 0.39 -10.82
C LEU A 363 -1.26 0.29 -9.70
N THR A 364 -0.95 -0.42 -8.62
CA THR A 364 -1.95 -0.76 -7.59
C THR A 364 -1.47 -0.50 -6.17
N ILE A 365 -2.30 0.20 -5.40
CA ILE A 365 -2.19 0.35 -3.94
C ILE A 365 -3.47 -0.20 -3.30
N SER A 366 -3.38 -1.32 -2.56
CA SER A 366 -4.61 -1.96 -2.06
C SER A 366 -4.48 -2.65 -0.72
N LYS A 367 -5.58 -2.72 0.03
CA LYS A 367 -5.67 -3.49 1.29
C LYS A 367 -4.65 -3.07 2.36
N ASN A 368 -4.09 -1.86 2.26
CA ASN A 368 -3.18 -1.37 3.29
C ASN A 368 -3.97 -0.84 4.48
N ASN A 369 -3.41 -1.01 5.68
CA ASN A 369 -3.95 -0.47 6.92
C ASN A 369 -2.98 0.60 7.44
N ILE A 370 -3.38 1.87 7.39
CA ILE A 370 -2.54 3.02 7.75
C ILE A 370 -3.26 3.80 8.85
N SER A 371 -2.74 3.74 10.06
CA SER A 371 -3.40 4.36 11.22
C SER A 371 -2.45 5.14 12.11
N ASP A 372 -3.02 5.98 12.98
CA ASP A 372 -2.32 6.55 14.14
C ASP A 372 -1.01 7.28 13.78
N ILE A 373 -1.08 8.10 12.72
CA ILE A 373 0.01 9.01 12.32
C ILE A 373 -0.26 10.39 12.93
N ASN A 374 0.66 10.86 13.77
CA ASN A 374 0.57 12.14 14.45
C ASN A 374 1.76 13.01 14.07
N SER A 375 1.52 14.22 13.58
CA SER A 375 2.57 15.19 13.26
C SER A 375 2.30 16.47 14.03
N SER A 376 3.01 16.71 15.12
CA SER A 376 2.63 17.71 16.12
C SER A 376 3.32 19.08 15.97
N GLY A 377 4.31 19.21 15.08
CA GLY A 377 5.00 20.48 14.87
C GLY A 377 4.15 21.51 14.11
N ALA A 378 4.46 22.80 14.27
CA ALA A 378 3.78 23.86 13.53
C ALA A 378 3.91 23.65 12.02
N ASN A 379 2.85 23.96 11.27
CA ASN A 379 2.73 23.74 9.83
C ASN A 379 2.89 22.28 9.37
N SER A 380 2.76 21.30 10.27
CA SER A 380 2.93 19.90 9.92
C SER A 380 1.83 19.39 8.99
N THR A 381 2.18 18.43 8.13
CA THR A 381 1.24 17.81 7.19
C THR A 381 1.32 16.30 7.21
N ILE A 382 0.19 15.64 6.90
CA ILE A 382 0.06 14.19 6.82
C ILE A 382 -0.64 13.80 5.52
N LYS A 383 -0.11 12.76 4.87
CA LYS A 383 -0.78 12.00 3.81
C LYS A 383 -0.76 10.52 4.18
N GLY A 384 -1.91 9.85 4.18
CA GLY A 384 -1.96 8.39 4.37
C GLY A 384 -1.31 7.68 3.19
N ILE A 385 -1.88 7.90 2.01
CA ILE A 385 -1.35 7.46 0.71
C ILE A 385 -1.02 8.69 -0.13
N SER A 386 0.17 8.72 -0.72
CA SER A 386 0.57 9.66 -1.77
C SER A 386 0.93 8.88 -3.03
N PHE A 387 0.20 9.06 -4.12
CA PHE A 387 0.48 8.37 -5.37
C PHE A 387 0.60 9.37 -6.52
N VAL A 388 1.80 9.46 -7.08
CA VAL A 388 2.09 10.23 -8.29
C VAL A 388 2.36 9.27 -9.46
N GLN A 389 1.58 9.42 -10.52
CA GLN A 389 1.75 8.69 -11.78
C GLN A 389 2.13 9.68 -12.89
N LEU A 390 3.32 9.49 -13.45
CA LEU A 390 3.91 10.26 -14.54
C LEU A 390 4.26 9.32 -15.71
N CYS A 391 3.31 8.48 -16.11
CA CYS A 391 3.42 7.53 -17.21
C CYS A 391 2.02 7.16 -17.71
N GLY A 392 1.93 6.63 -18.93
CA GLY A 392 0.66 6.14 -19.46
C GLY A 392 0.19 4.88 -18.76
N GLY A 393 -1.11 4.59 -18.86
CA GLY A 393 -1.73 3.41 -18.24
C GLY A 393 -2.63 3.73 -17.05
N ASP A 394 -3.26 2.70 -16.50
CA ASP A 394 -4.29 2.86 -15.48
C ASP A 394 -3.73 2.66 -14.07
N SER A 395 -4.29 3.40 -13.11
CA SER A 395 -3.99 3.32 -11.68
C SER A 395 -5.20 2.92 -10.86
N SER A 396 -4.94 2.19 -9.77
CA SER A 396 -5.98 1.72 -8.86
C SER A 396 -5.57 1.82 -7.40
N ILE A 397 -6.40 2.49 -6.58
CA ILE A 397 -6.27 2.59 -5.13
C ILE A 397 -7.54 2.02 -4.49
N PHE A 398 -7.47 0.85 -3.86
CA PHE A 398 -8.70 0.22 -3.36
C PHE A 398 -8.59 -0.58 -2.07
N GLU A 399 -9.70 -0.66 -1.34
CA GLU A 399 -9.82 -1.46 -0.10
C GLU A 399 -8.79 -1.09 0.99
N ASN A 400 -8.28 0.15 0.98
CA ASN A 400 -7.37 0.62 2.03
C ASN A 400 -8.17 1.15 3.24
N ASN A 401 -7.65 0.91 4.44
CA ASN A 401 -8.17 1.45 5.70
C ASN A 401 -7.21 2.54 6.19
N ILE A 402 -7.68 3.78 6.34
CA ILE A 402 -6.86 4.94 6.66
C ILE A 402 -7.51 5.74 7.78
N PHE A 403 -6.92 5.81 8.97
CA PHE A 403 -7.60 6.48 10.08
C PHE A 403 -6.71 7.05 11.18
N ASN A 404 -7.29 7.90 12.04
CA ASN A 404 -6.65 8.50 13.22
C ASN A 404 -5.41 9.34 12.87
N PHE A 405 -5.57 10.34 12.00
CA PHE A 405 -4.50 11.29 11.69
C PHE A 405 -4.69 12.60 12.42
N LYS A 406 -3.59 13.14 12.95
CA LYS A 406 -3.56 14.45 13.59
C LYS A 406 -2.37 15.25 13.11
N SER A 407 -2.63 16.43 12.57
CA SER A 407 -1.60 17.37 12.10
C SER A 407 -1.96 18.80 12.51
N ASP A 408 -1.04 19.75 12.31
CA ASP A 408 -1.33 21.17 12.47
C ASP A 408 -1.98 21.74 11.20
N LYS A 409 -1.33 21.63 10.04
CA LYS A 409 -1.75 22.30 8.82
C LYS A 409 -2.63 21.45 7.91
N MET A 410 -2.27 20.19 7.67
CA MET A 410 -2.96 19.39 6.66
C MET A 410 -3.02 17.91 6.99
N ALA A 411 -4.21 17.30 6.95
CA ALA A 411 -4.38 15.86 7.07
C ALA A 411 -5.18 15.31 5.89
N VAL A 412 -4.56 14.45 5.07
CA VAL A 412 -5.19 13.86 3.88
C VAL A 412 -5.12 12.34 3.95
N GLY A 413 -6.24 11.65 3.69
CA GLY A 413 -6.27 10.19 3.60
C GLY A 413 -5.53 9.69 2.37
N ILE A 414 -6.02 10.03 1.18
CA ILE A 414 -5.44 9.67 -0.12
C ILE A 414 -5.17 10.93 -0.92
N SER A 415 -3.94 11.06 -1.43
CA SER A 415 -3.52 12.10 -2.37
C SER A 415 -3.04 11.43 -3.65
N PHE A 416 -3.74 11.64 -4.76
CA PHE A 416 -3.42 11.09 -6.07
C PHE A 416 -3.16 12.22 -7.08
N ALA A 417 -2.11 12.06 -7.89
CA ALA A 417 -1.79 12.93 -9.02
C ALA A 417 -1.40 12.09 -10.24
N GLY A 418 -2.20 12.14 -11.31
CA GLY A 418 -2.02 11.37 -12.54
C GLY A 418 -1.81 12.26 -13.75
N VAL A 419 -0.71 12.04 -14.46
CA VAL A 419 -0.38 12.70 -15.72
C VAL A 419 0.11 11.65 -16.73
N ASP A 420 -0.72 11.40 -17.74
CA ASP A 420 -0.35 10.62 -18.90
C ASP A 420 0.13 11.53 -20.03
N TYR A 421 1.44 11.66 -20.18
CA TYR A 421 2.06 12.48 -21.22
C TYR A 421 1.87 11.94 -22.66
N THR A 422 1.26 10.76 -22.84
CA THR A 422 1.08 10.14 -24.15
C THR A 422 -0.18 10.61 -24.85
N ASN A 423 -1.31 10.51 -24.16
CA ASN A 423 -2.63 10.77 -24.74
C ASN A 423 -3.62 11.43 -23.76
N LEU A 424 -3.22 11.67 -22.50
CA LEU A 424 -4.07 12.21 -21.44
C LEU A 424 -5.35 11.37 -21.20
N GLN A 425 -5.29 10.05 -21.42
CA GLN A 425 -6.44 9.14 -21.27
C GLN A 425 -6.33 8.19 -20.07
N SER A 426 -5.26 8.26 -19.26
CA SER A 426 -5.08 7.39 -18.09
C SER A 426 -6.31 7.38 -17.18
N ILE A 427 -6.75 6.18 -16.81
CA ILE A 427 -7.84 6.01 -15.84
C ILE A 427 -7.25 5.92 -14.43
N SER A 428 -7.78 6.73 -13.52
CA SER A 428 -7.54 6.60 -12.08
C SER A 428 -8.79 6.08 -11.39
N SER A 429 -8.67 4.94 -10.73
CA SER A 429 -9.77 4.30 -9.98
C SER A 429 -9.47 4.30 -8.47
N ILE A 430 -10.29 4.97 -7.67
CA ILE A 430 -10.15 5.03 -6.21
C ILE A 430 -11.41 4.44 -5.59
N ASN A 431 -11.35 3.18 -5.16
CA ASN A 431 -12.56 2.39 -4.89
C ASN A 431 -12.56 1.69 -3.52
N LYS A 432 -13.69 1.69 -2.81
CA LYS A 432 -13.87 0.91 -1.57
C LYS A 432 -12.85 1.21 -0.46
N ASN A 433 -12.30 2.41 -0.42
CA ASN A 433 -11.42 2.81 0.67
C ASN A 433 -12.25 3.29 1.86
N ASN A 434 -11.79 2.97 3.08
CA ASN A 434 -12.39 3.41 4.33
C ASN A 434 -11.47 4.44 5.00
N ILE A 435 -11.94 5.67 5.14
CA ILE A 435 -11.15 6.80 5.61
C ILE A 435 -11.89 7.49 6.76
N SER A 436 -11.26 7.60 7.93
CA SER A 436 -11.92 8.23 9.08
C SER A 436 -11.00 8.91 10.06
N ASN A 437 -11.55 9.80 10.90
CA ASN A 437 -10.83 10.42 12.03
C ASN A 437 -9.57 11.19 11.59
N LEU A 438 -9.73 12.08 10.61
CA LEU A 438 -8.64 12.94 10.14
C LEU A 438 -8.85 14.34 10.71
N THR A 439 -7.85 14.87 11.41
CA THR A 439 -7.96 16.19 12.05
C THR A 439 -6.74 17.06 11.76
N SER A 440 -7.01 18.32 11.42
CA SER A 440 -6.00 19.39 11.33
C SER A 440 -6.59 20.73 11.75
N ASN A 441 -5.74 21.71 12.04
CA ASN A 441 -6.15 23.07 12.38
C ASN A 441 -6.44 23.94 11.14
N ASN A 442 -6.20 23.45 9.92
CA ASN A 442 -6.42 24.22 8.69
C ASN A 442 -7.17 23.40 7.62
N ILE A 443 -6.52 22.45 6.93
CA ILE A 443 -7.14 21.70 5.82
C ILE A 443 -7.18 20.19 6.12
N SER A 444 -8.34 19.56 5.91
CA SER A 444 -8.48 18.11 6.00
C SER A 444 -9.29 17.58 4.84
N SER A 445 -8.89 16.43 4.31
CA SER A 445 -9.59 15.77 3.22
C SER A 445 -9.49 14.26 3.28
N GLY A 446 -10.56 13.56 2.91
CA GLY A 446 -10.50 12.12 2.77
C GLY A 446 -9.69 11.75 1.52
N ILE A 447 -10.13 12.24 0.36
CA ILE A 447 -9.50 11.97 -0.93
C ILE A 447 -9.25 13.28 -1.67
N GLN A 448 -8.01 13.50 -2.09
CA GLN A 448 -7.62 14.52 -3.06
C GLN A 448 -7.09 13.81 -4.30
N SER A 449 -7.73 14.01 -5.45
CA SER A 449 -7.36 13.36 -6.71
C SER A 449 -7.26 14.39 -7.82
N VAL A 450 -6.10 14.48 -8.45
CA VAL A 450 -5.88 15.22 -9.69
C VAL A 450 -5.51 14.21 -10.76
N ASN A 451 -6.25 14.15 -11.86
CA ASN A 451 -5.91 13.31 -13.00
C ASN A 451 -6.21 14.07 -14.29
N LEU A 452 -5.27 14.10 -15.23
CA LEU A 452 -5.54 14.70 -16.54
C LEU A 452 -6.43 13.81 -17.44
N GLY A 453 -6.47 12.51 -17.15
CA GLY A 453 -7.42 11.57 -17.74
C GLY A 453 -8.69 11.40 -16.92
N ASN A 454 -9.37 10.26 -17.07
CA ASN A 454 -10.64 9.99 -16.39
C ASN A 454 -10.44 9.53 -14.95
N THR A 455 -11.27 10.03 -14.05
CA THR A 455 -11.24 9.67 -12.62
C THR A 455 -12.54 8.99 -12.20
N TYR A 456 -12.43 7.82 -11.54
CA TYR A 456 -13.54 7.10 -10.95
C TYR A 456 -13.34 6.96 -9.45
N LEU A 457 -14.26 7.51 -8.66
CA LEU A 457 -14.30 7.30 -7.20
C LEU A 457 -15.55 6.51 -6.87
N GLN A 458 -15.39 5.25 -6.43
CA GLN A 458 -16.53 4.36 -6.23
C GLN A 458 -16.56 3.72 -4.84
N ASN A 459 -17.72 3.73 -4.20
CA ASN A 459 -17.95 2.99 -2.95
C ASN A 459 -16.97 3.29 -1.81
N ASN A 460 -16.35 4.46 -1.77
CA ASN A 460 -15.50 4.86 -0.65
C ASN A 460 -16.37 5.28 0.54
N ILE A 461 -15.92 4.98 1.76
CA ILE A 461 -16.56 5.39 3.01
C ILE A 461 -15.65 6.42 3.68
N ILE A 462 -16.17 7.63 3.89
CA ILE A 462 -15.41 8.75 4.47
C ILE A 462 -16.25 9.40 5.58
N SER A 463 -15.72 9.44 6.80
CA SER A 463 -16.40 10.01 7.97
C SER A 463 -15.42 10.72 8.90
N GLN A 464 -15.90 11.61 9.76
CA GLN A 464 -15.08 12.23 10.83
C GLN A 464 -13.79 12.91 10.34
N VAL A 465 -13.86 13.58 9.18
CA VAL A 465 -12.81 14.48 8.70
C VAL A 465 -13.12 15.89 9.21
N THR A 466 -12.18 16.52 9.92
CA THR A 466 -12.42 17.76 10.67
C THR A 466 -11.27 18.76 10.56
N SER A 467 -11.57 19.91 9.96
CA SER A 467 -10.78 21.15 10.00
C SER A 467 -11.65 22.35 9.59
N PRO A 468 -11.19 23.60 9.76
CA PRO A 468 -11.92 24.78 9.27
C PRO A 468 -12.18 24.80 7.76
N ARG A 469 -11.33 24.15 6.95
CA ARG A 469 -11.43 24.05 5.48
C ARG A 469 -11.49 22.59 5.03
N THR A 470 -12.57 21.90 5.42
CA THR A 470 -12.73 20.47 5.16
C THR A 470 -13.40 20.20 3.81
N LYS A 471 -12.76 19.41 2.94
CA LYS A 471 -13.37 18.84 1.73
C LYS A 471 -13.24 17.31 1.78
N TYR A 472 -14.33 16.57 1.93
CA TYR A 472 -14.24 15.10 2.09
C TYR A 472 -13.67 14.46 0.82
N ILE A 473 -14.13 14.90 -0.34
CA ILE A 473 -13.57 14.56 -1.65
C ILE A 473 -13.23 15.86 -2.39
N LEU A 474 -12.00 15.95 -2.88
CA LEU A 474 -11.53 16.96 -3.81
C LEU A 474 -11.09 16.26 -5.10
N VAL A 475 -11.77 16.50 -6.22
CA VAL A 475 -11.42 15.93 -7.52
C VAL A 475 -11.16 17.03 -8.53
N GLN A 476 -10.04 16.90 -9.24
CA GLN A 476 -9.67 17.74 -10.36
C GLN A 476 -9.41 16.85 -11.59
N SER A 477 -10.26 17.00 -12.60
CA SER A 477 -10.07 16.40 -13.92
C SER A 477 -10.16 17.48 -14.97
N PRO A 478 -9.08 18.27 -15.14
CA PRO A 478 -9.10 19.43 -16.02
C PRO A 478 -8.99 18.98 -17.49
N LEU A 479 -9.16 19.93 -18.41
CA LEU A 479 -9.05 19.71 -19.86
C LEU A 479 -10.09 18.70 -20.39
N ASN A 480 -9.64 17.50 -20.77
CA ASN A 480 -10.45 16.45 -21.39
C ASN A 480 -10.82 15.32 -20.42
N GLY A 481 -10.30 15.33 -19.19
CA GLY A 481 -10.61 14.31 -18.19
C GLY A 481 -12.02 14.49 -17.63
N ASN A 482 -12.75 13.38 -17.46
CA ASN A 482 -14.05 13.37 -16.79
C ASN A 482 -13.94 12.76 -15.39
N ALA A 483 -14.82 13.17 -14.49
CA ALA A 483 -14.91 12.59 -13.15
C ALA A 483 -16.26 11.88 -12.95
N THR A 484 -16.22 10.64 -12.46
CA THR A 484 -17.42 9.87 -12.09
C THR A 484 -17.32 9.42 -10.65
N LEU A 485 -18.24 9.90 -9.81
CA LEU A 485 -18.32 9.60 -8.38
C LEU A 485 -19.61 8.83 -8.11
N THR A 486 -19.50 7.56 -7.72
CA THR A 486 -20.66 6.68 -7.60
C THR A 486 -20.64 5.80 -6.36
N GLY A 487 -21.77 5.67 -5.67
CA GLY A 487 -21.89 4.78 -4.53
C GLY A 487 -21.03 5.14 -3.32
N ASN A 488 -20.43 6.33 -3.28
CA ASN A 488 -19.63 6.78 -2.14
C ASN A 488 -20.52 7.13 -0.95
N ASN A 489 -19.93 7.07 0.23
CA ASN A 489 -20.60 7.28 1.49
C ASN A 489 -19.87 8.31 2.33
N LEU A 490 -20.43 9.51 2.39
CA LEU A 490 -19.84 10.65 3.05
C LEU A 490 -20.72 11.10 4.20
N GLU A 491 -20.16 11.11 5.41
CA GLU A 491 -20.84 11.57 6.61
C GLU A 491 -20.06 12.71 7.27
N GLY A 492 -20.58 13.93 7.09
CA GLY A 492 -19.98 15.16 7.63
C GLY A 492 -20.26 15.38 9.11
N THR A 493 -19.75 16.50 9.62
CA THR A 493 -19.92 16.95 11.02
C THR A 493 -20.85 18.16 11.16
N GLY A 494 -21.56 18.53 10.09
CA GLY A 494 -22.40 19.73 9.98
C GLY A 494 -21.67 20.96 9.42
N ILE A 495 -20.34 20.90 9.30
CA ILE A 495 -19.48 21.94 8.71
C ILE A 495 -18.72 21.42 7.50
N GLY A 496 -18.19 22.33 6.68
CA GLY A 496 -17.38 21.98 5.51
C GLY A 496 -18.19 21.37 4.36
N GLU A 497 -17.48 20.77 3.41
CA GLU A 497 -18.05 20.35 2.14
C GLU A 497 -17.85 18.86 1.88
N GLY A 498 -18.88 18.23 1.32
CA GLY A 498 -18.86 16.82 0.93
C GLY A 498 -17.94 16.59 -0.27
N MET A 499 -18.31 17.12 -1.42
CA MET A 499 -17.53 16.98 -2.66
C MET A 499 -17.20 18.34 -3.25
N ALA A 500 -15.93 18.57 -3.55
CA ALA A 500 -15.45 19.73 -4.28
C ALA A 500 -14.85 19.27 -5.62
N VAL A 501 -15.37 19.79 -6.73
CA VAL A 501 -15.06 19.27 -8.07
C VAL A 501 -14.67 20.38 -9.04
N ASN A 502 -13.60 20.12 -9.80
CA ASN A 502 -13.15 20.94 -10.90
C ASN A 502 -12.96 20.05 -12.14
N GLY A 503 -13.88 20.14 -13.09
CA GLY A 503 -13.80 19.34 -14.31
C GLY A 503 -14.90 19.67 -15.31
N ASN A 504 -14.62 19.51 -16.60
CA ASN A 504 -15.53 19.91 -17.68
C ASN A 504 -16.83 19.10 -17.68
N HIS A 505 -16.77 17.81 -17.35
CA HIS A 505 -17.95 16.95 -17.16
C HIS A 505 -17.77 16.03 -15.95
N THR A 506 -18.56 16.29 -14.91
CA THR A 506 -18.57 15.50 -13.68
C THR A 506 -19.93 14.85 -13.47
N ILE A 507 -19.96 13.54 -13.19
CA ILE A 507 -21.16 12.77 -12.84
C ILE A 507 -21.03 12.32 -11.39
N ILE A 508 -22.02 12.64 -10.56
CA ILE A 508 -22.08 12.28 -9.14
C ILE A 508 -23.44 11.62 -8.92
N ASN A 509 -23.51 10.29 -8.89
CA ASN A 509 -24.79 9.57 -8.75
C ASN A 509 -24.75 8.47 -7.70
N TYR A 510 -25.89 8.18 -7.08
CA TYR A 510 -26.09 7.06 -6.16
C TYR A 510 -25.19 7.08 -4.92
N ASN A 511 -24.73 8.26 -4.52
CA ASN A 511 -23.93 8.46 -3.30
C ASN A 511 -24.84 8.79 -2.10
N ARG A 512 -24.38 8.50 -0.89
CA ARG A 512 -24.91 9.07 0.36
C ARG A 512 -24.03 10.24 0.79
N ILE A 513 -24.60 11.44 0.85
CA ILE A 513 -23.88 12.68 1.17
C ILE A 513 -24.68 13.43 2.22
N VAL A 514 -24.36 13.23 3.50
CA VAL A 514 -25.18 13.73 4.61
C VAL A 514 -24.39 14.57 5.60
N ASN A 515 -25.09 15.48 6.28
CA ASN A 515 -24.55 16.30 7.37
C ASN A 515 -23.40 17.25 6.97
N PHE A 516 -23.58 17.96 5.85
CA PHE A 516 -22.62 18.96 5.37
C PHE A 516 -23.21 20.37 5.38
N GLN A 517 -22.32 21.37 5.46
CA GLN A 517 -22.71 22.75 5.19
C GLN A 517 -23.12 22.89 3.72
N HIS A 518 -22.29 22.37 2.81
CA HIS A 518 -22.58 22.25 1.37
C HIS A 518 -22.31 20.82 0.91
N TYR A 519 -23.25 20.21 0.18
CA TYR A 519 -23.09 18.83 -0.30
C TYR A 519 -22.06 18.76 -1.43
N ILE A 520 -22.19 19.65 -2.41
CA ILE A 520 -21.36 19.67 -3.61
C ILE A 520 -21.00 21.13 -3.94
N GLN A 521 -19.73 21.34 -4.25
CA GLN A 521 -19.19 22.62 -4.70
C GLN A 521 -18.39 22.42 -5.98
N ASN A 522 -18.74 23.15 -7.03
CA ASN A 522 -17.84 23.37 -8.15
C ASN A 522 -16.80 24.43 -7.75
N ILE A 523 -15.53 24.15 -8.00
CA ILE A 523 -14.40 25.04 -7.72
C ILE A 523 -13.58 25.29 -9.00
N ASN A 524 -12.80 26.36 -9.00
CA ASN A 524 -11.78 26.60 -10.04
C ASN A 524 -10.46 25.89 -9.69
N SER A 525 -9.48 25.94 -10.61
CA SER A 525 -8.22 25.22 -10.48
C SER A 525 -7.32 25.82 -9.39
N SER A 526 -7.32 27.15 -9.24
CA SER A 526 -6.56 27.85 -8.21
C SER A 526 -7.05 27.56 -6.77
N GLU A 527 -8.37 27.48 -6.57
CA GLU A 527 -8.97 27.05 -5.29
C GLU A 527 -8.59 25.59 -4.98
N ALA A 528 -8.66 24.70 -5.98
CA ALA A 528 -8.25 23.30 -5.84
C ALA A 528 -6.76 23.17 -5.48
N GLY A 529 -5.89 23.93 -6.15
CA GLY A 529 -4.45 23.99 -5.86
C GLY A 529 -4.18 24.44 -4.43
N THR A 530 -4.90 25.46 -3.96
CA THR A 530 -4.71 25.99 -2.61
C THR A 530 -5.08 24.96 -1.52
N ILE A 531 -6.14 24.18 -1.76
CA ILE A 531 -6.62 23.15 -0.82
C ILE A 531 -5.72 21.91 -0.86
N SER A 532 -5.27 21.49 -2.04
CA SER A 532 -4.43 20.29 -2.20
C SER A 532 -3.00 20.47 -1.67
N GLN A 533 -2.44 21.68 -1.77
CA GLN A 533 -1.09 21.98 -1.30
C GLN A 533 -1.05 22.57 0.11
N GLY A 534 -2.19 23.02 0.63
CA GLY A 534 -2.29 23.70 1.91
C GLY A 534 -1.68 25.10 1.94
N ASN A 535 -1.31 25.66 0.79
CA ASN A 535 -0.70 26.96 0.58
C ASN A 535 -1.35 27.67 -0.61
N ALA A 536 -1.26 29.00 -0.66
CA ALA A 536 -1.56 29.72 -1.88
C ALA A 536 -0.62 29.23 -3.01
N LEU A 537 -1.08 29.40 -4.26
CA LEU A 537 -0.20 29.27 -5.42
C LEU A 537 1.04 30.17 -5.24
N PRO A 538 2.23 29.73 -5.69
CA PRO A 538 3.45 30.51 -5.52
C PRO A 538 3.31 31.87 -6.21
N SER A 539 3.77 32.91 -5.52
CA SER A 539 3.87 34.27 -6.03
C SER A 539 4.97 34.41 -7.07
N ASP A 540 4.88 35.43 -7.93
CA ASP A 540 5.89 35.75 -8.93
C ASP A 540 7.29 35.90 -8.32
N SER A 541 7.38 36.45 -7.10
CA SER A 541 8.63 36.59 -6.36
C SER A 541 9.20 35.23 -5.95
N GLU A 542 8.36 34.31 -5.46
CA GLU A 542 8.79 32.95 -5.09
C GLU A 542 9.22 32.13 -6.31
N ILE A 543 8.48 32.24 -7.43
CA ILE A 543 8.84 31.59 -8.70
C ILE A 543 10.17 32.17 -9.21
N ARG A 544 10.32 33.49 -9.20
CA ARG A 544 11.54 34.19 -9.64
C ARG A 544 12.75 33.78 -8.78
N GLU A 545 12.60 33.79 -7.46
CA GLU A 545 13.66 33.39 -6.52
C GLU A 545 14.06 31.92 -6.73
N TYR A 546 13.09 31.03 -6.91
CA TYR A 546 13.35 29.62 -7.23
C TYR A 546 14.12 29.46 -8.55
N LEU A 547 13.66 30.10 -9.62
CA LEU A 547 14.28 30.01 -10.94
C LEU A 547 15.72 30.55 -10.94
N LEU A 548 15.93 31.71 -10.33
CA LEU A 548 17.27 32.33 -10.27
C LEU A 548 18.21 31.57 -9.33
N SER A 549 17.73 31.03 -8.21
CA SER A 549 18.57 30.24 -7.30
C SER A 549 19.00 28.90 -7.90
N HIS A 550 18.14 28.25 -8.70
CA HIS A 550 18.41 26.93 -9.27
C HIS A 550 19.07 26.98 -10.65
N TYR A 551 18.79 28.01 -11.44
CA TYR A 551 19.20 28.09 -12.85
C TYR A 551 19.94 29.39 -13.19
N GLY A 552 20.27 30.25 -12.22
CA GLY A 552 20.58 31.68 -12.41
C GLY A 552 21.60 32.08 -13.48
N THR A 553 22.60 31.24 -13.81
CA THR A 553 23.55 31.55 -14.91
C THR A 553 23.02 31.21 -16.30
N ASN A 554 21.93 30.45 -16.39
CA ASN A 554 21.34 29.92 -17.62
C ASN A 554 20.03 30.62 -18.02
N LEU A 555 19.49 31.50 -17.17
CA LEU A 555 18.26 32.25 -17.44
C LEU A 555 18.53 33.75 -17.29
N THR A 556 18.10 34.55 -18.26
CA THR A 556 18.08 36.01 -18.15
C THR A 556 16.81 36.48 -17.40
N GLU A 557 16.79 37.72 -16.93
CA GLU A 557 15.57 38.32 -16.32
C GLU A 557 14.37 38.36 -17.28
N GLU A 558 14.64 38.44 -18.59
CA GLU A 558 13.62 38.36 -19.64
C GLU A 558 13.05 36.94 -19.73
N ASP A 559 13.90 35.91 -19.70
CA ASP A 559 13.47 34.50 -19.68
C ASP A 559 12.61 34.18 -18.45
N VAL A 560 13.03 34.63 -17.27
CA VAL A 560 12.28 34.42 -16.02
C VAL A 560 10.91 35.09 -16.09
N THR A 561 10.84 36.32 -16.62
CA THR A 561 9.57 37.03 -16.80
C THR A 561 8.66 36.30 -17.80
N ALA A 562 9.21 35.81 -18.92
CA ALA A 562 8.45 35.03 -19.90
C ALA A 562 7.92 33.70 -19.31
N ILE A 563 8.68 33.03 -18.44
CA ILE A 563 8.23 31.81 -17.74
C ILE A 563 7.08 32.12 -16.78
N ILE A 564 7.18 33.21 -16.01
CA ILE A 564 6.11 33.64 -15.09
C ILE A 564 4.84 34.02 -15.87
N ASP A 565 4.98 34.76 -16.97
CA ASP A 565 3.85 35.09 -17.86
C ASP A 565 3.20 33.81 -18.45
N ALA A 566 4.00 32.82 -18.83
CA ALA A 566 3.51 31.54 -19.30
C ALA A 566 2.79 30.75 -18.19
N TYR A 567 3.33 30.75 -16.97
CA TYR A 567 2.69 30.16 -15.80
C TYR A 567 1.31 30.78 -15.56
N HIS A 568 1.19 32.11 -15.55
CA HIS A 568 -0.10 32.79 -15.38
C HIS A 568 -1.08 32.46 -16.50
N LYS A 569 -0.63 32.42 -17.76
CA LYS A 569 -1.48 31.99 -18.88
C LYS A 569 -2.04 30.58 -18.69
N VAL A 570 -1.25 29.65 -18.13
CA VAL A 570 -1.71 28.29 -17.84
C VAL A 570 -2.73 28.29 -16.71
N ILE A 571 -2.47 29.02 -15.61
CA ILE A 571 -3.40 29.14 -14.48
C ILE A 571 -4.72 29.77 -14.95
N ASP A 572 -4.67 30.89 -15.68
CA ASP A 572 -5.84 31.56 -16.23
C ASP A 572 -6.61 30.65 -17.18
N ALA A 573 -5.92 29.92 -18.06
CA ALA A 573 -6.55 28.97 -18.96
C ALA A 573 -7.27 27.86 -18.19
N GLN A 574 -6.66 27.33 -17.12
CA GLN A 574 -7.25 26.30 -16.26
C GLN A 574 -8.41 26.82 -15.41
N ASP A 575 -8.36 28.05 -14.92
CA ASP A 575 -9.41 28.67 -14.12
C ASP A 575 -10.64 29.07 -14.95
N ASN A 576 -10.44 29.32 -16.24
CA ASN A 576 -11.53 29.61 -17.18
C ASN A 576 -12.25 28.35 -17.71
N ILE A 577 -11.79 27.13 -17.37
CA ILE A 577 -12.52 25.91 -17.71
C ILE A 577 -13.76 25.82 -16.81
N PRO A 578 -14.99 25.88 -17.36
CA PRO A 578 -16.19 25.79 -16.54
C PRO A 578 -16.31 24.39 -15.94
N SER A 579 -16.63 24.32 -14.64
CA SER A 579 -16.92 23.05 -13.97
C SER A 579 -18.40 22.70 -14.14
N ASN A 580 -18.74 21.73 -14.98
CA ASN A 580 -20.12 21.30 -15.19
C ASN A 580 -20.38 19.96 -14.52
N THR A 581 -21.36 19.94 -13.62
CA THR A 581 -21.64 18.81 -12.73
C THR A 581 -23.10 18.38 -12.83
N SER A 582 -23.31 17.08 -13.10
CA SER A 582 -24.58 16.38 -12.94
C SER A 582 -24.50 15.55 -11.66
N ALA A 583 -25.32 15.90 -10.68
CA ALA A 583 -25.35 15.36 -9.33
C ALA A 583 -26.71 14.72 -8.99
N LEU A 584 -27.22 13.94 -9.95
CA LEU A 584 -28.54 13.32 -9.88
C LEU A 584 -28.54 12.09 -8.99
N PHE A 585 -29.71 11.71 -8.49
CA PHE A 585 -29.91 10.41 -7.85
C PHE A 585 -28.95 10.17 -6.67
N ASN A 586 -28.68 11.18 -5.84
CA ASN A 586 -27.96 11.03 -4.58
C ASN A 586 -28.91 11.11 -3.38
N TRP A 587 -28.54 10.45 -2.28
CA TRP A 587 -29.23 10.58 -0.99
C TRP A 587 -28.57 11.66 -0.14
N TYR A 588 -29.28 12.77 0.08
CA TYR A 588 -28.80 13.93 0.84
C TYR A 588 -29.28 13.95 2.30
N GLY A 589 -29.88 12.86 2.79
CA GLY A 589 -30.40 12.76 4.16
C GLY A 589 -31.75 13.45 4.38
N ILE A 590 -32.48 13.77 3.31
CA ILE A 590 -33.75 14.51 3.35
C ILE A 590 -34.67 14.12 2.19
N ASN A 591 -35.97 13.98 2.46
CA ASN A 591 -36.96 13.66 1.42
C ASN A 591 -37.52 14.91 0.71
N SER A 592 -37.58 16.05 1.40
CA SER A 592 -37.91 17.33 0.77
C SER A 592 -36.72 17.89 -0.01
N ASP A 593 -36.96 18.94 -0.80
CA ASP A 593 -35.90 19.65 -1.53
C ASP A 593 -34.71 19.97 -0.60
N PRO A 594 -33.48 19.47 -0.92
CA PRO A 594 -32.30 19.72 -0.10
C PRO A 594 -31.90 21.21 -0.06
N GLY A 595 -32.38 22.02 -1.00
CA GLY A 595 -32.18 23.47 -1.05
C GLY A 595 -30.96 23.89 -1.89
N THR A 596 -31.16 24.87 -2.77
CA THR A 596 -30.12 25.36 -3.70
C THR A 596 -28.89 25.94 -3.00
N ASN A 597 -29.02 26.45 -1.77
CA ASN A 597 -27.90 26.96 -0.99
C ASN A 597 -26.91 25.88 -0.53
N LYS A 598 -27.29 24.59 -0.60
CA LYS A 598 -26.39 23.45 -0.32
C LYS A 598 -25.49 23.09 -1.50
N PHE A 599 -25.70 23.69 -2.66
CA PHE A 599 -25.02 23.37 -3.91
C PHE A 599 -24.37 24.62 -4.50
N LEU A 600 -23.04 24.66 -4.51
CA LEU A 600 -22.29 25.83 -4.95
C LEU A 600 -21.86 25.62 -6.40
N LYS A 601 -22.52 26.32 -7.34
CA LYS A 601 -22.29 26.15 -8.79
C LYS A 601 -20.92 26.63 -9.32
N GLY A 602 -20.19 27.41 -8.53
CA GLY A 602 -18.87 27.92 -8.92
C GLY A 602 -18.89 28.68 -10.25
N ASN A 603 -17.91 28.38 -11.12
CA ASN A 603 -17.74 28.98 -12.45
C ASN A 603 -18.50 28.23 -13.58
N GLY A 604 -19.35 27.25 -13.28
CA GLY A 604 -20.07 26.44 -14.27
C GLY A 604 -21.49 26.08 -13.84
N SER A 605 -21.98 24.90 -14.25
CA SER A 605 -23.31 24.39 -13.91
C SER A 605 -23.29 23.30 -12.85
N LEU A 606 -24.33 23.24 -12.02
CA LEU A 606 -24.54 22.16 -11.06
C LEU A 606 -26.02 21.82 -11.03
N ASP A 607 -26.36 20.62 -11.49
CA ASP A 607 -27.72 20.09 -11.46
C ASP A 607 -27.81 18.94 -10.45
N TYR A 608 -28.71 19.02 -9.48
CA TYR A 608 -28.86 18.03 -8.41
C TYR A 608 -30.25 17.36 -8.40
N SER A 609 -31.15 17.75 -9.32
CA SER A 609 -32.54 17.29 -9.33
C SER A 609 -32.80 16.37 -10.53
N PRO A 610 -33.39 15.18 -10.33
CA PRO A 610 -33.98 14.71 -9.08
C PRO A 610 -32.96 14.07 -8.12
N TRP A 611 -33.30 14.03 -6.82
CA TRP A 611 -32.52 13.37 -5.76
C TRP A 611 -33.25 12.11 -5.24
N LEU A 612 -32.55 11.21 -4.53
CA LEU A 612 -33.16 10.00 -3.97
C LEU A 612 -33.94 10.31 -2.69
N VAL A 613 -35.01 9.56 -2.42
CA VAL A 613 -35.81 9.68 -1.19
C VAL A 613 -35.83 8.40 -0.38
N LEU A 614 -35.82 8.53 0.95
CA LEU A 614 -35.92 7.42 1.89
C LEU A 614 -37.36 6.93 2.00
N ASN A 615 -37.56 5.63 1.82
CA ASN A 615 -38.83 4.93 1.99
C ASN A 615 -38.71 3.75 2.95
N ILE A 616 -39.80 3.41 3.63
CA ILE A 616 -39.92 2.23 4.49
C ILE A 616 -41.16 1.42 4.12
N THR A 617 -40.99 0.10 4.02
CA THR A 617 -42.08 -0.84 3.74
C THR A 617 -42.08 -1.99 4.75
N ALA A 618 -43.24 -2.60 4.96
CA ALA A 618 -43.42 -3.78 5.79
C ALA A 618 -44.14 -4.88 5.01
N GLN A 619 -43.60 -6.11 5.03
CA GLN A 619 -44.14 -7.25 4.30
C GLN A 619 -44.08 -8.54 5.14
N PRO A 620 -45.21 -9.16 5.50
CA PRO A 620 -46.59 -8.66 5.31
C PRO A 620 -46.91 -7.50 6.28
N SER A 621 -47.76 -6.57 5.87
CA SER A 621 -48.23 -5.45 6.72
C SER A 621 -49.28 -5.86 7.76
N HIS A 622 -49.69 -7.12 7.77
CA HIS A 622 -50.58 -7.73 8.77
C HIS A 622 -50.04 -9.10 9.18
N ILE A 623 -49.89 -9.30 10.50
CA ILE A 623 -49.34 -10.51 11.12
C ILE A 623 -50.13 -10.88 12.38
N GLN A 624 -50.11 -12.16 12.75
CA GLN A 624 -50.65 -12.66 14.00
C GLN A 624 -49.58 -12.69 15.10
N LEU A 625 -49.98 -12.88 16.36
CA LEU A 625 -49.04 -13.07 17.47
C LEU A 625 -48.05 -14.20 17.18
N GLY A 626 -46.78 -13.97 17.49
CA GLY A 626 -45.67 -14.89 17.21
C GLY A 626 -45.21 -14.93 15.76
N GLN A 627 -45.84 -14.21 14.83
CA GLN A 627 -45.38 -14.08 13.44
C GLN A 627 -44.43 -12.90 13.25
N ASN A 628 -43.81 -12.85 12.06
CA ASN A 628 -42.80 -11.86 11.71
C ASN A 628 -43.20 -11.05 10.48
N SER A 629 -42.80 -9.77 10.45
CA SER A 629 -42.85 -8.93 9.25
C SER A 629 -41.44 -8.47 8.87
N SER A 630 -41.09 -8.56 7.59
CA SER A 630 -39.87 -7.97 7.06
C SER A 630 -40.06 -6.47 6.89
N ILE A 631 -39.14 -5.68 7.43
CA ILE A 631 -39.18 -4.22 7.42
C ILE A 631 -38.00 -3.73 6.59
N THR A 632 -38.27 -3.05 5.49
CA THR A 632 -37.23 -2.67 4.52
C THR A 632 -37.19 -1.17 4.37
N ALA A 633 -36.05 -0.57 4.67
CA ALA A 633 -35.72 0.81 4.33
C ALA A 633 -34.93 0.82 3.02
N GLN A 634 -35.27 1.71 2.08
CA GLN A 634 -34.61 1.82 0.80
C GLN A 634 -34.63 3.25 0.26
N VAL A 635 -33.63 3.59 -0.57
CA VAL A 635 -33.53 4.87 -1.28
C VAL A 635 -33.63 4.70 -2.80
N TYR A 636 -34.39 3.71 -3.29
CA TYR A 636 -34.48 3.41 -4.73
C TYR A 636 -35.37 4.35 -5.53
N GLN A 637 -36.24 5.12 -4.89
CA GLN A 637 -37.08 6.08 -5.60
C GLN A 637 -36.44 7.46 -5.57
N ASP A 638 -36.61 8.21 -6.66
CA ASP A 638 -36.25 9.62 -6.70
C ASP A 638 -37.41 10.53 -6.28
N SER A 639 -37.12 11.83 -6.18
CA SER A 639 -38.06 12.88 -5.80
C SER A 639 -39.20 13.09 -6.79
N GLU A 640 -39.12 12.50 -7.99
CA GLU A 640 -40.18 12.50 -9.00
C GLU A 640 -41.01 11.20 -8.98
N GLY A 641 -40.65 10.25 -8.11
CA GLY A 641 -41.33 8.97 -7.92
C GLY A 641 -40.88 7.86 -8.87
N PHE A 642 -39.81 8.07 -9.64
CA PHE A 642 -39.26 7.05 -10.53
C PHE A 642 -38.40 6.05 -9.74
N ASP A 643 -38.50 4.76 -10.10
CA ASP A 643 -37.77 3.67 -9.44
C ASP A 643 -36.43 3.36 -10.13
N HIS A 644 -35.34 3.45 -9.36
CA HIS A 644 -33.97 3.19 -9.76
C HIS A 644 -33.42 1.85 -9.25
N SER A 645 -34.27 0.97 -8.70
CA SER A 645 -33.86 -0.34 -8.16
C SER A 645 -33.06 -1.22 -9.14
N SER A 646 -33.26 -1.04 -10.46
CA SER A 646 -32.46 -1.70 -11.51
C SER A 646 -30.97 -1.35 -11.48
N ASN A 647 -30.60 -0.20 -10.89
CA ASN A 647 -29.23 0.28 -10.74
C ASN A 647 -28.65 -0.01 -9.34
N ALA A 648 -29.28 -0.84 -8.51
CA ALA A 648 -28.91 -1.05 -7.11
C ALA A 648 -27.41 -1.31 -6.88
N ILE A 649 -26.71 -2.01 -7.79
CA ILE A 649 -25.27 -2.27 -7.67
C ILE A 649 -24.40 -1.01 -7.63
N MET A 650 -24.89 0.13 -8.16
CA MET A 650 -24.22 1.42 -8.15
C MET A 650 -24.42 2.19 -6.85
N PHE A 651 -25.39 1.79 -6.02
CA PHE A 651 -25.73 2.49 -4.80
C PHE A 651 -24.68 2.32 -3.71
N PHE A 652 -24.64 3.30 -2.81
CA PHE A 652 -23.77 3.27 -1.65
C PHE A 652 -24.08 2.10 -0.71
N SER A 653 -23.05 1.71 0.04
CA SER A 653 -23.13 0.76 1.16
C SER A 653 -22.44 1.37 2.39
N GLY A 654 -22.76 0.89 3.60
CA GLY A 654 -22.47 1.58 4.87
C GLY A 654 -23.34 2.85 5.05
N PRO A 655 -23.18 3.73 6.06
CA PRO A 655 -22.66 3.52 7.38
C PRO A 655 -23.79 2.94 8.24
N GLN A 656 -25.01 3.47 8.24
CA GLN A 656 -26.16 2.83 8.91
C GLN A 656 -27.50 3.55 8.70
N VAL A 657 -28.59 2.81 8.95
CA VAL A 657 -29.96 3.30 9.18
C VAL A 657 -30.47 2.71 10.48
N THR A 658 -31.24 3.49 11.24
CA THR A 658 -31.82 3.06 12.52
C THR A 658 -33.30 2.75 12.38
N PHE A 659 -33.69 1.52 12.71
CA PHE A 659 -35.09 1.10 12.79
C PHE A 659 -35.58 1.18 14.23
N THR A 660 -36.79 1.69 14.45
CA THR A 660 -37.44 1.64 15.77
C THR A 660 -38.85 1.09 15.66
N THR A 661 -39.39 0.60 16.78
CA THR A 661 -40.80 0.22 16.87
C THR A 661 -41.38 0.52 18.24
N ASN A 662 -42.66 0.89 18.30
CA ASN A 662 -43.38 1.06 19.56
C ASN A 662 -43.97 -0.26 20.10
N LEU A 663 -44.29 -1.24 19.24
CA LEU A 663 -44.96 -2.50 19.61
C LEU A 663 -44.33 -3.69 18.88
N GLY A 664 -44.07 -4.78 19.63
CA GLY A 664 -43.21 -5.86 19.17
C GLY A 664 -41.73 -5.45 19.26
N ASN A 665 -40.84 -6.21 18.62
CA ASN A 665 -39.42 -5.86 18.59
C ASN A 665 -38.73 -6.23 17.28
N VAL A 666 -37.66 -5.50 16.95
CA VAL A 666 -36.80 -5.70 15.76
C VAL A 666 -35.45 -6.34 16.11
N GLY A 667 -35.41 -7.16 17.16
CA GLY A 667 -34.19 -7.42 17.93
C GLY A 667 -34.30 -6.83 19.32
N SER A 668 -34.57 -5.53 19.36
CA SER A 668 -34.95 -4.74 20.52
C SER A 668 -35.99 -3.67 20.08
N LYS A 669 -36.23 -2.62 20.88
CA LYS A 669 -37.02 -1.46 20.43
C LYS A 669 -36.33 -0.58 19.39
N SER A 670 -35.02 -0.74 19.24
CA SER A 670 -34.21 -0.06 18.24
C SER A 670 -33.10 -0.99 17.70
N ILE A 671 -32.82 -0.92 16.41
CA ILE A 671 -31.67 -1.59 15.82
C ILE A 671 -31.08 -0.72 14.73
N THR A 672 -29.75 -0.69 14.64
CA THR A 672 -29.01 0.06 13.64
C THR A 672 -28.30 -0.92 12.72
N LEU A 673 -28.53 -0.79 11.41
CA LEU A 673 -28.05 -1.73 10.39
C LEU A 673 -27.36 -0.97 9.25
N PRO A 674 -26.26 -1.50 8.68
CA PRO A 674 -25.60 -0.87 7.55
C PRO A 674 -26.48 -0.90 6.30
N TRP A 675 -26.39 0.14 5.47
CA TRP A 675 -26.92 0.06 4.12
C TRP A 675 -26.14 -0.95 3.29
N THR A 676 -26.84 -1.68 2.45
CA THR A 676 -26.30 -2.54 1.40
C THR A 676 -26.96 -2.12 0.10
N ASN A 677 -26.18 -1.50 -0.80
CA ASN A 677 -26.65 -1.06 -2.11
C ASN A 677 -27.96 -0.25 -2.03
N GLY A 678 -28.01 0.75 -1.13
CA GLY A 678 -29.18 1.61 -0.96
C GLY A 678 -30.40 0.98 -0.25
N GLN A 679 -30.26 -0.22 0.32
CA GLN A 679 -31.31 -0.90 1.10
C GLN A 679 -30.78 -1.43 2.45
N ALA A 680 -31.63 -1.46 3.47
CA ALA A 680 -31.40 -2.21 4.70
C ALA A 680 -32.70 -2.89 5.14
N SER A 681 -32.62 -3.99 5.89
CA SER A 681 -33.82 -4.71 6.34
C SER A 681 -33.69 -5.26 7.75
N ALA A 682 -34.76 -5.07 8.53
CA ALA A 682 -34.94 -5.60 9.87
C ALA A 682 -36.16 -6.55 9.89
N VAL A 683 -36.31 -7.33 10.97
CA VAL A 683 -37.47 -8.22 11.14
C VAL A 683 -38.22 -7.82 12.40
N LEU A 684 -39.46 -7.36 12.23
CA LEU A 684 -40.39 -7.17 13.33
C LEU A 684 -40.92 -8.52 13.79
N ARG A 685 -40.89 -8.75 15.11
CA ARG A 685 -41.48 -9.90 15.78
C ARG A 685 -42.68 -9.46 16.61
N ALA A 686 -43.83 -10.11 16.39
CA ALA A 686 -45.08 -9.83 17.08
C ALA A 686 -45.22 -10.59 18.41
N ASP A 687 -44.36 -10.30 19.38
CA ASP A 687 -44.22 -11.07 20.63
C ASP A 687 -44.60 -10.29 21.91
N GLU A 688 -45.15 -9.07 21.77
CA GLU A 688 -45.50 -8.20 22.91
C GLU A 688 -47.01 -7.93 23.08
N GLY A 689 -47.85 -8.44 22.18
CA GLY A 689 -49.29 -8.25 22.23
C GLY A 689 -49.90 -7.77 20.91
N GLU A 690 -51.23 -7.80 20.85
CA GLU A 690 -51.99 -7.31 19.70
C GLU A 690 -52.05 -5.79 19.69
N GLY A 691 -52.07 -5.20 18.49
CA GLY A 691 -52.07 -3.75 18.33
C GLY A 691 -51.53 -3.30 16.99
N LEU A 692 -51.42 -1.98 16.85
CA LEU A 692 -50.81 -1.35 15.69
C LEU A 692 -49.36 -1.00 16.00
N ALA A 693 -48.43 -1.71 15.37
CA ALA A 693 -47.01 -1.41 15.47
C ALA A 693 -46.64 -0.30 14.49
N THR A 694 -46.19 0.83 15.01
CA THR A 694 -45.53 1.91 14.27
C THR A 694 -44.06 1.59 14.19
N LEU A 695 -43.53 1.50 12.97
CA LEU A 695 -42.13 1.28 12.71
C LEU A 695 -41.54 2.47 12.00
N THR A 696 -40.36 2.90 12.44
CA THR A 696 -39.62 3.97 11.79
C THR A 696 -38.33 3.45 11.19
N ALA A 697 -37.86 4.12 10.15
CA ALA A 697 -36.47 4.03 9.67
C ALA A 697 -35.91 5.46 9.62
N SER A 698 -34.71 5.64 10.15
CA SER A 698 -34.08 6.94 10.34
C SER A 698 -32.65 6.96 9.81
N ASP A 699 -32.40 7.86 8.85
CA ASP A 699 -31.08 8.27 8.37
C ASP A 699 -31.14 9.77 8.03
N TYR A 700 -30.95 10.62 9.06
CA TYR A 700 -31.25 12.07 9.08
C TYR A 700 -32.73 12.41 8.83
N GLN A 701 -33.32 11.89 7.76
CA GLN A 701 -34.75 11.79 7.55
C GLN A 701 -35.32 10.61 8.36
N THR A 702 -36.50 10.81 8.95
CA THR A 702 -37.29 9.70 9.51
C THR A 702 -38.54 9.47 8.67
N VAL A 703 -38.79 8.19 8.36
CA VAL A 703 -40.02 7.71 7.71
C VAL A 703 -40.66 6.64 8.57
N GLN A 704 -41.96 6.39 8.38
CA GLN A 704 -42.70 5.40 9.15
C GLN A 704 -43.62 4.54 8.30
N THR A 705 -43.88 3.32 8.78
CA THR A 705 -44.91 2.42 8.28
C THR A 705 -45.64 1.75 9.45
N LEU A 706 -46.75 1.10 9.17
CA LEU A 706 -47.61 0.45 10.16
C LEU A 706 -47.70 -1.05 9.88
N VAL A 707 -47.64 -1.86 10.93
CA VAL A 707 -47.92 -3.30 10.89
C VAL A 707 -49.03 -3.62 11.87
N ARG A 708 -50.10 -4.27 11.38
CA ARG A 708 -51.24 -4.72 12.20
C ARG A 708 -50.91 -6.08 12.82
N ILE A 709 -50.81 -6.13 14.15
CA ILE A 709 -50.60 -7.36 14.93
C ILE A 709 -51.94 -7.82 15.51
N GLY A 710 -52.40 -9.00 15.09
CA GLY A 710 -53.73 -9.51 15.45
C GLY A 710 -54.85 -8.75 14.76
N ASP A 711 -56.10 -8.98 15.17
CA ASP A 711 -57.28 -8.47 14.46
C ASP A 711 -57.73 -7.04 14.86
N VAL A 712 -56.78 -6.14 15.16
CA VAL A 712 -57.07 -4.78 15.61
C VAL A 712 -57.55 -3.86 14.47
N PRO A 713 -58.70 -3.17 14.56
CA PRO A 713 -59.18 -2.27 13.49
C PRO A 713 -58.15 -1.17 13.15
N LEU A 714 -58.05 -0.80 11.86
CA LEU A 714 -57.32 0.43 11.47
C LEU A 714 -58.02 1.65 12.10
N PRO A 715 -57.29 2.70 12.51
CA PRO A 715 -57.92 3.96 12.88
C PRO A 715 -58.78 4.46 11.71
N ASP A 716 -60.05 4.75 11.99
CA ASP A 716 -60.98 5.38 11.04
C ASP A 716 -60.34 6.67 10.53
N ASP A 717 -60.13 6.80 9.22
CA ASP A 717 -59.76 8.06 8.59
C ASP A 717 -60.97 8.98 8.72
N GLY A 718 -60.97 9.85 9.74
CA GLY A 718 -62.13 10.60 10.23
C GLY A 718 -62.90 11.45 9.21
N ASN A 719 -63.57 10.83 8.26
CA ASN A 719 -64.44 11.44 7.27
C ASN A 719 -65.65 10.54 7.01
N SER A 720 -66.44 10.32 8.06
CA SER A 720 -67.75 9.66 7.99
C SER A 720 -68.85 10.54 8.60
N THR A 721 -69.26 11.60 7.88
CA THR A 721 -70.63 12.14 8.01
C THR A 721 -71.15 12.60 6.66
N GLY A 722 -72.29 12.04 6.25
CA GLY A 722 -72.83 12.20 4.90
C GLY A 722 -73.50 13.55 4.58
N LYS A 723 -73.45 13.85 3.28
CA LYS A 723 -74.51 14.41 2.40
C LYS A 723 -74.37 15.89 1.93
N THR A 724 -74.10 16.00 0.61
CA THR A 724 -74.44 17.06 -0.39
C THR A 724 -73.89 18.48 -0.13
N THR A 725 -73.12 19.17 -0.98
CA THR A 725 -73.17 19.41 -2.43
C THR A 725 -71.83 20.01 -2.94
N ALA A 726 -71.49 19.72 -4.21
CA ALA A 726 -70.72 20.52 -5.18
C ALA A 726 -69.29 21.06 -4.87
N ASN A 727 -68.30 20.44 -5.56
CA ASN A 727 -67.04 20.96 -6.15
C ASN A 727 -66.19 22.01 -5.43
N ALA A 728 -64.95 21.66 -5.06
CA ALA A 728 -63.75 21.81 -5.90
C ALA A 728 -62.45 21.56 -5.10
N ALA A 729 -61.64 20.57 -5.50
CA ALA A 729 -60.16 20.59 -5.52
C ALA A 729 -59.56 19.17 -5.71
N SER A 730 -59.26 18.88 -6.97
CA SER A 730 -58.13 18.11 -7.52
C SER A 730 -57.30 17.17 -6.62
N THR A 731 -57.42 15.86 -6.84
CA THR A 731 -56.29 14.91 -6.87
C THR A 731 -56.56 13.83 -7.93
N ILE A 732 -55.48 13.39 -8.57
CA ILE A 732 -55.40 12.86 -9.94
C ILE A 732 -55.96 11.43 -10.08
N THR A 733 -56.70 11.18 -11.16
CA THR A 733 -57.29 9.87 -11.50
C THR A 733 -56.25 8.89 -12.07
N MET A 734 -56.16 7.69 -11.49
CA MET A 734 -55.49 6.53 -12.09
C MET A 734 -56.29 5.97 -13.26
N GLN A 735 -55.60 5.63 -14.34
CA GLN A 735 -56.19 5.06 -15.55
C GLN A 735 -56.59 3.60 -15.38
N ASN A 736 -57.63 3.25 -16.13
CA ASN A 736 -58.25 1.94 -16.21
C ASN A 736 -57.46 1.08 -17.21
N THR A 737 -56.81 0.00 -16.78
CA THR A 737 -56.38 -1.09 -17.66
C THR A 737 -56.65 -2.45 -17.01
N GLY A 738 -57.85 -2.98 -17.26
CA GLY A 738 -58.12 -4.39 -17.07
C GLY A 738 -57.38 -5.21 -18.13
N MET A 739 -56.70 -6.28 -17.69
CA MET A 739 -56.25 -7.37 -18.57
C MET A 739 -56.84 -8.69 -18.05
N PRO A 740 -57.53 -9.49 -18.89
CA PRO A 740 -58.28 -10.66 -18.43
C PRO A 740 -57.37 -11.82 -17.98
N ILE A 741 -57.76 -12.44 -16.87
CA ILE A 741 -57.14 -13.56 -16.13
C ILE A 741 -56.85 -14.84 -16.96
N ASN A 742 -57.24 -14.90 -18.23
CA ASN A 742 -57.12 -16.10 -19.05
C ASN A 742 -55.69 -16.39 -19.57
N TYR A 743 -54.76 -15.43 -19.53
CA TYR A 743 -53.36 -15.67 -19.95
C TYR A 743 -52.44 -16.13 -18.80
N LEU A 744 -52.79 -15.82 -17.55
CA LEU A 744 -52.06 -16.31 -16.37
C LEU A 744 -52.33 -17.81 -16.13
N LEU A 745 -53.54 -18.28 -16.50
CA LEU A 745 -53.92 -19.69 -16.40
C LEU A 745 -53.27 -20.57 -17.48
N LEU A 746 -52.93 -20.01 -18.66
CA LEU A 746 -52.26 -20.75 -19.74
C LEU A 746 -50.73 -20.84 -19.53
N ALA A 747 -50.14 -19.85 -18.84
CA ALA A 747 -48.73 -19.89 -18.41
C ALA A 747 -48.49 -20.91 -17.28
N LEU A 748 -49.46 -21.10 -16.37
CA LEU A 748 -49.35 -22.10 -15.29
C LEU A 748 -49.46 -23.56 -15.77
N VAL A 749 -50.13 -23.82 -16.90
CA VAL A 749 -50.23 -25.17 -17.48
C VAL A 749 -48.98 -25.55 -18.29
N LEU A 750 -48.28 -24.58 -18.89
CA LEU A 750 -47.02 -24.80 -19.62
C LEU A 750 -45.80 -25.02 -18.70
N VAL A 751 -45.81 -24.49 -17.48
CA VAL A 751 -44.71 -24.63 -16.50
C VAL A 751 -44.78 -25.95 -15.71
N ILE A 752 -45.94 -26.62 -15.67
CA ILE A 752 -46.11 -27.90 -14.94
C ILE A 752 -46.05 -29.13 -15.88
N GLY A 753 -46.16 -28.94 -17.20
CA GLY A 753 -46.07 -30.03 -18.20
C GLY A 753 -44.64 -30.50 -18.55
N GLY A 754 -43.59 -29.85 -18.02
CA GLY A 754 -42.20 -30.09 -18.42
C GLY A 754 -41.42 -31.16 -17.65
N CYS A 755 -42.02 -31.80 -16.63
CA CYS A 755 -41.28 -32.67 -15.70
C CYS A 755 -41.91 -34.05 -15.50
N LEU A 756 -42.27 -34.79 -16.55
CA LEU A 756 -42.51 -36.25 -16.45
C LEU A 756 -42.10 -37.03 -17.72
N LEU A 757 -40.81 -37.41 -17.79
CA LEU A 757 -40.23 -38.67 -18.33
C LEU A 757 -40.33 -39.00 -19.86
N PRO A 758 -39.57 -40.00 -20.39
CA PRO A 758 -38.12 -40.24 -20.36
C PRO A 758 -37.52 -40.50 -21.77
N LYS A 759 -36.18 -40.58 -21.84
CA LYS A 759 -35.33 -40.97 -23.00
C LYS A 759 -35.85 -42.20 -23.79
N ARG A 760 -35.70 -42.19 -25.13
CA ARG A 760 -35.01 -43.28 -25.88
C ARG A 760 -34.83 -43.02 -27.38
N LYS A 761 -33.62 -43.43 -27.80
CA LYS A 761 -33.03 -43.66 -29.13
C LYS A 761 -32.64 -42.44 -29.95
#